data_AF-Q0U0T3-F1
#
_entry.id   AF-Q0U0T3-F1
#
_cell.length_a   1.000
_cell.length_b   1.000
_cell.length_c   1.000
_cell.angle_alpha   90.00
_cell.angle_beta   90.00
_cell.angle_gamma   90.00
#
_symmetry.space_group_name_H-M   'P 1'
#
loop_
_entity.id
_entity.type
_entity.pdbx_description
1 polymer ?
#
loop_
_entity_poly.entity_id
_entity_poly.type
_entity_poly.pdbx_seq_one_letter_code
_entity_poly.pdbx_strand_id
1 'polypeptide(L)'
;MAFMAVLATILLATAAIAHPSPQYSAPAASCSEAASRLNLVDGPYDNYFYSDCHSSSHVIITNPRVGDNLNIVKPRLLVAWPAGNSGALAIFEPGNGQAGTLTMMMEKSSTGAALSPIFDTNVGVNPRVGVSGTVAFNNTAILAVPILGSVRAMRDYSEGGGIDQAFQNSFGFAEYDDGSGSINRTWFDGVTTTTIKFTPLNGAQNITVGRGSAWTLLFGSGSYYFEASYNYPQLDQFSSQEVLTEAASGLIAQNPDLTASLSFLSYTDKLLAGTWRFLTYFGRDSMISMFLMQSILSDEAIEAVISAVIERIDRQDGTVCHEEVLGDYATYLNRKEGVESSSPRCDYKMIDTDFMLPIAMQRYFVDTPSGQQRKEAFFGKTATFLAANNGAKYSYLSEVAAEKIMRNAAPFAKSQTKANLLHLRDGEGVGQWRDSGNGLGGGHTPYDVNTALVPAGLRAVAALSRAGFFTSHPEWKDTADQYAQIWEDETLPFFEVTVSQADAASRVQSYVKGAGISVPANADSITSDVKFYGLAVDGSFNSGDPIPVMNTDDCFRHFFLNATNQTQLSAFLDQSADHILQPFPVGLSTGVGLVVANPAYANDANFENGFSAREYHGTVVWSFQLAMMAAGLGKQLGRCASSYGKPGKSQSHLPI
;
A
#
# COMPACT_ATOMS: atom_id res chain seq x y z
N MET A 1 -0.74 24.15 76.02
CA MET A 1 -1.20 25.41 75.41
C MET A 1 0.00 26.12 74.81
N ALA A 2 -0.10 26.44 73.51
CA ALA A 2 0.68 27.40 72.73
C ALA A 2 2.22 27.40 72.88
N PHE A 3 2.91 26.91 71.84
CA PHE A 3 4.25 27.41 71.50
C PHE A 3 4.30 27.74 70.01
N MET A 4 4.59 29.01 69.73
CA MET A 4 4.91 29.57 68.43
C MET A 4 6.15 28.90 67.83
N ALA A 5 6.09 28.54 66.55
CA ALA A 5 7.27 28.29 65.73
C ALA A 5 7.12 29.06 64.42
N VAL A 6 8.11 29.88 64.13
CA VAL A 6 8.27 30.71 62.94
C VAL A 6 8.49 29.82 61.72
N LEU A 7 7.62 29.94 60.70
CA LEU A 7 7.83 29.33 59.38
C LEU A 7 8.48 30.36 58.44
N ALA A 8 9.69 30.03 57.97
CA ALA A 8 10.33 30.67 56.84
C ALA A 8 9.87 29.98 55.54
N THR A 9 9.20 30.72 54.67
CA THR A 9 8.76 30.26 53.35
C THR A 9 9.88 30.49 52.33
N ILE A 10 10.45 29.42 51.78
CA ILE A 10 11.32 29.47 50.61
C ILE A 10 10.42 29.30 49.38
N LEU A 11 10.31 30.35 48.55
CA LEU A 11 9.70 30.27 47.22
C LEU A 11 10.69 29.57 46.27
N LEU A 12 10.34 28.38 45.79
CA LEU A 12 10.93 27.77 44.60
C LEU A 12 10.15 28.23 43.37
N ALA A 13 10.75 29.10 42.58
CA ALA A 13 10.24 29.49 41.27
C ALA A 13 10.56 28.39 40.24
N THR A 14 9.55 27.63 39.84
CA THR A 14 9.63 26.75 38.67
C THR A 14 9.41 27.59 37.41
N ALA A 15 10.49 27.87 36.67
CA ALA A 15 10.40 28.39 35.31
C ALA A 15 9.92 27.27 34.38
N ALA A 16 8.66 27.33 33.96
CA ALA A 16 8.14 26.53 32.87
C ALA A 16 8.80 27.00 31.57
N ILE A 17 9.70 26.18 31.01
CA ILE A 17 10.24 26.39 29.67
C ILE A 17 9.13 25.99 28.70
N ALA A 18 8.45 26.97 28.14
CA ALA A 18 7.51 26.76 27.03
C ALA A 18 8.31 26.32 25.80
N HIS A 19 8.13 25.07 25.38
CA HIS A 19 8.62 24.61 24.09
C HIS A 19 7.88 25.34 22.97
N PRO A 20 8.56 25.79 21.90
CA PRO A 20 7.88 26.36 20.75
C PRO A 20 7.03 25.24 20.11
N SER A 21 5.72 25.45 20.07
CA SER A 21 4.83 24.69 19.21
C SER A 21 5.31 24.81 17.76
N PRO A 22 5.19 23.76 16.92
CA PRO A 22 5.41 23.91 15.49
C PRO A 22 4.54 25.08 15.00
N GLN A 23 5.17 26.10 14.43
CA GLN A 23 4.45 27.22 13.83
C GLN A 23 3.70 26.66 12.61
N TYR A 24 2.44 26.31 12.80
CA TYR A 24 1.49 26.18 11.69
C TYR A 24 1.36 27.57 11.08
N SER A 25 2.11 27.84 10.02
CA SER A 25 1.81 28.93 9.11
C SER A 25 0.41 28.68 8.57
N ALA A 26 -0.49 29.67 8.73
CA ALA A 26 -1.83 29.57 8.16
C ALA A 26 -1.72 29.26 6.66
N PRO A 27 -2.49 28.29 6.13
CA PRO A 27 -2.42 27.93 4.72
C PRO A 27 -2.69 29.16 3.85
N ALA A 28 -1.85 29.36 2.84
CA ALA A 28 -1.97 30.51 1.94
C ALA A 28 -3.36 30.52 1.29
N ALA A 29 -4.00 31.68 1.19
CA ALA A 29 -5.34 31.79 0.60
C ALA A 29 -5.38 31.44 -0.91
N SER A 30 -4.23 31.44 -1.57
CA SER A 30 -4.08 31.16 -3.01
C SER A 30 -2.85 30.30 -3.27
N CYS A 31 -2.99 29.31 -4.16
CA CYS A 31 -1.85 28.49 -4.62
C CYS A 31 -0.97 29.26 -5.62
N SER A 32 0.35 29.12 -5.46
CA SER A 32 1.34 29.68 -6.39
C SER A 32 1.43 28.91 -7.71
N GLU A 33 1.13 27.61 -7.67
CA GLU A 33 1.13 26.73 -8.83
C GLU A 33 -0.31 26.43 -9.30
N ALA A 34 -0.44 26.12 -10.58
CA ALA A 34 -1.71 25.67 -11.13
C ALA A 34 -2.04 24.26 -10.61
N ALA A 35 -3.32 24.00 -10.38
CA ALA A 35 -3.77 22.69 -9.93
C ALA A 35 -3.44 21.58 -10.94
N SER A 36 -2.96 20.45 -10.44
CA SER A 36 -2.77 19.22 -11.21
C SER A 36 -4.12 18.54 -11.45
N ARG A 37 -4.31 18.06 -12.68
CA ARG A 37 -5.56 17.43 -13.13
C ARG A 37 -5.26 16.29 -14.07
N LEU A 38 -5.85 15.13 -13.79
CA LEU A 38 -5.75 13.94 -14.63
C LEU A 38 -7.15 13.36 -14.82
N ASN A 39 -7.45 12.88 -16.03
CA ASN A 39 -8.68 12.13 -16.33
C ASN A 39 -8.29 10.80 -16.97
N LEU A 40 -8.67 9.69 -16.33
CA LEU A 40 -8.48 8.34 -16.82
C LEU A 40 -9.85 7.66 -17.00
N VAL A 41 -10.23 7.42 -18.25
CA VAL A 41 -11.47 6.72 -18.59
C VAL A 41 -11.19 5.22 -18.67
N ASP A 42 -11.71 4.45 -17.72
CA ASP A 42 -11.60 2.98 -17.69
C ASP A 42 -12.97 2.37 -17.35
N GLY A 43 -13.80 2.21 -18.38
CA GLY A 43 -15.19 1.77 -18.22
C GLY A 43 -15.28 0.50 -17.35
N PRO A 44 -16.18 0.45 -16.35
CA PRO A 44 -17.31 1.35 -16.08
C PRO A 44 -16.97 2.61 -15.26
N TYR A 45 -15.70 2.88 -14.98
CA TYR A 45 -15.22 3.93 -14.08
C TYR A 45 -14.57 5.09 -14.85
N ASP A 46 -15.10 6.29 -14.66
CA ASP A 46 -14.52 7.53 -15.17
C ASP A 46 -13.82 8.26 -14.01
N ASN A 47 -12.48 8.32 -14.05
CA ASN A 47 -11.64 8.73 -12.93
C ASN A 47 -11.08 10.13 -13.15
N TYR A 48 -11.37 11.04 -12.22
CA TYR A 48 -10.92 12.42 -12.23
C TYR A 48 -10.06 12.69 -11.01
N PHE A 49 -8.84 13.16 -11.24
CA PHE A 49 -7.91 13.53 -10.19
C PHE A 49 -7.78 15.05 -10.15
N TYR A 50 -7.72 15.57 -8.93
CA TYR A 50 -7.48 16.96 -8.64
C TYR A 50 -6.45 17.08 -7.54
N SER A 51 -5.47 17.96 -7.68
CA SER A 51 -4.59 18.34 -6.58
C SER A 51 -4.12 19.77 -6.71
N ASP A 52 -4.12 20.50 -5.60
CA ASP A 52 -3.49 21.81 -5.47
C ASP A 52 -2.78 21.90 -4.10
N CYS A 53 -2.33 23.09 -3.73
CA CYS A 53 -1.65 23.33 -2.46
C CYS A 53 -2.57 23.20 -1.23
N HIS A 54 -3.89 23.02 -1.42
CA HIS A 54 -4.87 22.92 -0.35
C HIS A 54 -5.38 21.50 -0.15
N SER A 55 -5.60 20.73 -1.21
CA SER A 55 -6.11 19.36 -1.10
C SER A 55 -5.91 18.52 -2.37
N SER A 56 -5.95 17.20 -2.19
CA SER A 56 -5.95 16.22 -3.28
C SER A 56 -7.22 15.37 -3.24
N SER A 57 -7.84 15.13 -4.39
CA SER A 57 -9.10 14.39 -4.52
C SER A 57 -9.07 13.44 -5.73
N HIS A 58 -9.55 12.22 -5.54
CA HIS A 58 -9.89 11.29 -6.61
C HIS A 58 -11.42 11.14 -6.69
N VAL A 59 -12.02 11.58 -7.79
CA VAL A 59 -13.45 11.52 -8.06
C VAL A 59 -13.71 10.43 -9.09
N ILE A 60 -14.65 9.53 -8.82
CA ILE A 60 -15.05 8.45 -9.74
C ILE A 60 -16.53 8.57 -10.04
N ILE A 61 -16.88 8.67 -11.32
CA ILE A 61 -18.23 8.43 -11.81
C ILE A 61 -18.29 7.00 -12.35
N THR A 62 -19.18 6.19 -11.79
CA THR A 62 -19.39 4.82 -12.29
C THR A 62 -20.71 4.76 -13.05
N ASN A 63 -20.69 4.15 -14.24
CA ASN A 63 -21.88 3.87 -15.02
C ASN A 63 -21.93 2.39 -15.40
N PRO A 64 -23.03 1.67 -15.10
CA PRO A 64 -23.19 0.31 -15.59
C PRO A 64 -23.20 0.27 -17.12
N ARG A 65 -22.51 -0.71 -17.70
CA ARG A 65 -22.53 -1.02 -19.13
C ARG A 65 -23.40 -2.23 -19.41
N VAL A 66 -23.73 -2.43 -20.69
CA VAL A 66 -24.45 -3.63 -21.13
C VAL A 66 -23.65 -4.88 -20.74
N GLY A 67 -24.28 -5.77 -19.98
CA GLY A 67 -23.67 -7.02 -19.50
C GLY A 67 -22.98 -6.93 -18.14
N ASP A 68 -22.83 -5.74 -17.55
CA ASP A 68 -22.30 -5.60 -16.19
C ASP A 68 -23.27 -6.21 -15.17
N ASN A 69 -22.73 -6.81 -14.10
CA ASN A 69 -23.53 -7.27 -12.97
C ASN A 69 -23.98 -6.06 -12.14
N LEU A 70 -25.26 -5.69 -12.25
CA LEU A 70 -25.86 -4.52 -11.58
C LEU A 70 -25.89 -4.61 -10.05
N ASN A 71 -25.61 -5.80 -9.47
CA ASN A 71 -25.40 -5.92 -8.04
C ASN A 71 -24.00 -5.41 -7.60
N ILE A 72 -23.05 -5.36 -8.53
CA ILE A 72 -21.66 -4.94 -8.31
C ILE A 72 -21.42 -3.55 -8.88
N VAL A 73 -21.77 -3.34 -10.15
CA VAL A 73 -21.57 -2.07 -10.86
C VAL A 73 -22.87 -1.27 -10.79
N LYS A 74 -22.93 -0.30 -9.87
CA LYS A 74 -24.06 0.61 -9.69
C LYS A 74 -23.66 2.04 -10.07
N PRO A 75 -24.60 2.88 -10.54
CA PRO A 75 -24.36 4.32 -10.71
C PRO A 75 -23.88 4.91 -9.39
N ARG A 76 -22.68 5.51 -9.38
CA ARG A 76 -22.15 6.15 -8.17
C ARG A 76 -21.27 7.35 -8.48
N LEU A 77 -21.31 8.32 -7.57
CA LEU A 77 -20.30 9.35 -7.38
C LEU A 77 -19.48 8.98 -6.14
N LEU A 78 -18.18 8.80 -6.31
CA LEU A 78 -17.24 8.61 -5.22
C LEU A 78 -16.24 9.75 -5.24
N VAL A 79 -15.97 10.35 -4.09
CA VAL A 79 -14.89 11.31 -3.86
C VAL A 79 -14.02 10.77 -2.75
N ALA A 80 -12.76 10.46 -3.05
CA ALA A 80 -11.79 9.97 -2.07
C ALA A 80 -10.68 10.99 -1.86
N TRP A 81 -10.30 11.18 -0.60
CA TRP A 81 -9.24 12.08 -0.17
C TRP A 81 -8.13 11.30 0.55
N PRO A 82 -6.86 11.56 0.20
CA PRO A 82 -5.71 11.01 0.91
C PRO A 82 -5.68 11.33 2.39
N ALA A 83 -5.99 12.57 2.75
CA ALA A 83 -5.99 12.98 4.14
C ALA A 83 -7.09 12.25 4.91
N GLY A 84 -6.72 11.60 6.02
CA GLY A 84 -7.66 10.82 6.83
C GLY A 84 -8.04 9.45 6.24
N ASN A 85 -7.48 9.04 5.09
CA ASN A 85 -7.96 7.88 4.32
C ASN A 85 -9.50 7.92 4.20
N SER A 86 -9.97 9.05 3.68
CA SER A 86 -11.34 9.53 3.87
C SER A 86 -12.07 9.76 2.55
N GLY A 87 -13.40 9.89 2.59
CA GLY A 87 -14.16 10.07 1.37
C GLY A 87 -15.64 10.32 1.55
N ALA A 88 -16.32 10.38 0.42
CA ALA A 88 -17.74 10.56 0.28
C ALA A 88 -18.26 9.70 -0.89
N LEU A 89 -19.07 8.69 -0.61
CA LEU A 89 -19.67 7.79 -1.59
C LEU A 89 -21.18 8.02 -1.64
N ALA A 90 -21.69 8.25 -2.84
CA ALA A 90 -23.12 8.36 -3.15
C ALA A 90 -23.47 7.33 -4.23
N ILE A 91 -24.23 6.30 -3.87
CA ILE A 91 -24.76 5.30 -4.81
C ILE A 91 -26.18 5.72 -5.20
N PHE A 92 -26.41 5.74 -6.51
CA PHE A 92 -27.66 6.16 -7.10
C PHE A 92 -28.43 4.99 -7.71
N GLU A 93 -29.75 5.11 -7.65
CA GLU A 93 -30.71 4.22 -8.31
C GLU A 93 -31.63 5.05 -9.23
N PRO A 94 -32.13 4.49 -10.33
CA PRO A 94 -33.12 5.20 -11.15
C PRO A 94 -34.39 5.46 -10.32
N GLY A 95 -34.84 6.72 -10.28
CA GLY A 95 -36.12 7.08 -9.65
C GLY A 95 -37.33 6.57 -10.42
N ASN A 96 -37.14 6.26 -11.69
CA ASN A 96 -38.09 5.65 -12.60
C ASN A 96 -37.36 4.72 -13.61
N GLY A 97 -37.94 3.56 -13.90
CA GLY A 97 -37.37 2.60 -14.85
C GLY A 97 -36.61 1.44 -14.19
N GLN A 98 -35.99 0.59 -15.01
CA GLN A 98 -35.29 -0.62 -14.55
C GLN A 98 -33.86 -0.31 -14.09
N ALA A 99 -33.30 -1.14 -13.21
CA ALA A 99 -31.89 -1.04 -12.82
C ALA A 99 -30.99 -1.02 -14.08
N GLY A 100 -29.97 -0.16 -14.08
CA GLY A 100 -29.05 0.02 -15.22
C GLY A 100 -29.49 1.06 -16.25
N THR A 101 -30.67 1.69 -16.12
CA THR A 101 -31.09 2.78 -17.03
C THR A 101 -30.54 4.15 -16.66
N LEU A 102 -30.13 4.34 -15.40
CA LEU A 102 -29.55 5.58 -14.93
C LEU A 102 -28.10 5.70 -15.39
N THR A 103 -27.79 6.79 -16.06
CA THR A 103 -26.44 7.19 -16.46
C THR A 103 -26.14 8.57 -15.89
N MET A 104 -24.93 8.70 -15.35
CA MET A 104 -24.35 9.89 -14.77
C MET A 104 -23.18 10.35 -15.64
N MET A 105 -23.12 11.63 -16.00
CA MET A 105 -21.97 12.16 -16.75
C MET A 105 -21.40 13.38 -16.05
N MET A 106 -20.06 13.44 -15.95
CA MET A 106 -19.36 14.63 -15.51
C MET A 106 -19.38 15.67 -16.63
N GLU A 107 -19.91 16.85 -16.35
CA GLU A 107 -19.88 17.97 -17.29
C GLU A 107 -18.64 18.84 -17.04
N LYS A 108 -18.03 19.33 -18.12
CA LYS A 108 -16.95 20.31 -18.03
C LYS A 108 -17.54 21.71 -17.82
N SER A 109 -16.93 22.48 -16.94
CA SER A 109 -17.23 23.90 -16.77
C SER A 109 -16.89 24.71 -18.02
N SER A 110 -17.29 25.99 -18.03
CA SER A 110 -16.95 26.93 -19.12
C SER A 110 -15.45 27.15 -19.31
N THR A 111 -14.63 26.86 -18.29
CA THR A 111 -13.16 26.90 -18.36
C THR A 111 -12.56 25.58 -18.85
N GLY A 112 -13.39 24.59 -19.18
CA GLY A 112 -12.97 23.26 -19.66
C GLY A 112 -12.59 22.27 -18.56
N ALA A 113 -12.52 22.71 -17.30
CA ALA A 113 -12.21 21.84 -16.16
C ALA A 113 -13.46 21.08 -15.67
N ALA A 114 -13.30 19.78 -15.36
CA ALA A 114 -14.37 18.95 -14.82
C ALA A 114 -14.61 19.18 -13.30
N LEU A 115 -13.56 19.53 -12.57
CA LEU A 115 -13.59 19.74 -11.12
C LEU A 115 -13.11 21.14 -10.75
N SER A 116 -13.57 21.70 -9.64
CA SER A 116 -13.08 22.95 -9.04
C SER A 116 -12.82 22.76 -7.54
N PRO A 117 -11.79 23.42 -6.97
CA PRO A 117 -11.49 23.29 -5.54
C PRO A 117 -12.58 23.88 -4.67
N ILE A 118 -12.67 23.37 -3.45
CA ILE A 118 -13.33 24.00 -2.31
C ILE A 118 -12.23 24.28 -1.30
N PHE A 119 -12.11 25.54 -0.86
CA PHE A 119 -11.22 25.95 0.21
C PHE A 119 -11.85 27.10 0.99
N ASP A 120 -12.18 26.88 2.26
CA ASP A 120 -12.76 27.89 3.15
C ASP A 120 -12.14 27.78 4.55
N THR A 121 -11.44 28.83 4.98
CA THR A 121 -10.76 28.91 6.27
C THR A 121 -11.68 29.38 7.41
N ASN A 122 -12.91 29.81 7.12
CA ASN A 122 -13.81 30.37 8.14
C ASN A 122 -14.58 29.29 8.92
N VAL A 123 -14.22 28.01 8.79
CA VAL A 123 -15.00 26.87 9.29
C VAL A 123 -14.21 26.08 10.34
N GLY A 124 -14.30 26.48 11.60
CA GLY A 124 -13.71 25.72 12.72
C GLY A 124 -12.17 25.76 12.74
N VAL A 125 -11.54 24.67 13.23
CA VAL A 125 -10.08 24.60 13.45
C VAL A 125 -9.31 24.31 12.16
N ASN A 126 -9.84 23.40 11.33
CA ASN A 126 -9.25 23.05 10.03
C ASN A 126 -10.10 23.66 8.91
N PRO A 127 -9.49 24.13 7.80
CA PRO A 127 -10.25 24.63 6.67
C PRO A 127 -11.21 23.56 6.12
N ARG A 128 -12.36 23.99 5.61
CA ARG A 128 -13.22 23.14 4.77
C ARG A 128 -12.56 23.04 3.40
N VAL A 129 -12.18 21.83 3.01
CA VAL A 129 -11.56 21.54 1.71
C VAL A 129 -12.36 20.51 0.93
N GLY A 130 -12.10 20.40 -0.37
CA GLY A 130 -12.68 19.35 -1.21
C GLY A 130 -12.78 19.75 -2.67
N VAL A 131 -13.75 19.16 -3.36
CA VAL A 131 -13.97 19.37 -4.79
C VAL A 131 -15.44 19.57 -5.11
N SER A 132 -15.67 20.30 -6.18
CA SER A 132 -16.97 20.50 -6.79
C SER A 132 -16.92 20.21 -8.28
N GLY A 133 -18.07 19.93 -8.86
CA GLY A 133 -18.21 19.68 -10.30
C GLY A 133 -19.68 19.62 -10.68
N THR A 134 -19.97 19.33 -11.95
CA THR A 134 -21.35 19.18 -12.42
C THR A 134 -21.58 17.75 -12.87
N VAL A 135 -22.62 17.12 -12.33
CA VAL A 135 -23.06 15.78 -12.73
C VAL A 135 -24.43 15.87 -13.40
N ALA A 136 -24.56 15.25 -14.57
CA ALA A 136 -25.80 15.18 -15.32
C ALA A 136 -26.41 13.79 -15.21
N PHE A 137 -27.69 13.74 -14.82
CA PHE A 137 -28.49 12.52 -14.83
C PHE A 137 -29.36 12.48 -16.08
N ASN A 138 -29.29 11.39 -16.84
CA ASN A 138 -30.15 11.16 -18.01
C ASN A 138 -31.62 10.93 -17.64
N ASN A 139 -31.90 10.59 -16.38
CA ASN A 139 -33.22 10.24 -15.88
C ASN A 139 -33.36 10.69 -14.41
N THR A 140 -34.54 10.54 -13.81
CA THR A 140 -34.68 10.79 -12.37
C THR A 140 -33.80 9.83 -11.58
N ALA A 141 -33.24 10.30 -10.46
CA ALA A 141 -32.29 9.55 -9.66
C ALA A 141 -32.64 9.62 -8.17
N ILE A 142 -32.27 8.57 -7.45
CA ILE A 142 -32.37 8.48 -5.99
C ILE A 142 -30.97 8.22 -5.48
N LEU A 143 -30.42 9.10 -4.64
CA LEU A 143 -29.25 8.77 -3.83
C LEU A 143 -29.73 7.84 -2.72
N ALA A 144 -29.53 6.53 -2.94
CA ALA A 144 -30.06 5.46 -2.10
C ALA A 144 -29.11 5.09 -0.96
N VAL A 145 -27.80 5.15 -1.20
CA VAL A 145 -26.79 4.80 -0.18
C VAL A 145 -25.71 5.87 -0.11
N PRO A 146 -25.71 6.69 0.96
CA PRO A 146 -24.58 7.54 1.32
C PRO A 146 -23.61 6.82 2.26
N ILE A 147 -22.31 6.98 2.03
CA ILE A 147 -21.26 6.60 2.99
C ILE A 147 -20.26 7.76 3.06
N LEU A 148 -20.17 8.42 4.22
CA LEU A 148 -19.33 9.59 4.42
C LEU A 148 -18.36 9.33 5.58
N GLY A 149 -17.08 9.67 5.40
CA GLY A 149 -16.07 9.53 6.44
C GLY A 149 -14.88 8.70 5.96
N SER A 150 -14.91 7.38 6.12
CA SER A 150 -13.75 6.53 5.82
C SER A 150 -13.84 5.78 4.48
N VAL A 151 -12.73 5.76 3.73
CA VAL A 151 -12.52 4.88 2.58
C VAL A 151 -12.60 3.40 2.98
N ARG A 152 -12.08 3.01 4.16
CA ARG A 152 -12.19 1.63 4.66
C ARG A 152 -13.65 1.21 4.76
N ALA A 153 -14.51 2.06 5.35
CA ALA A 153 -15.93 1.77 5.45
C ALA A 153 -16.62 1.65 4.08
N MET A 154 -16.20 2.45 3.09
CA MET A 154 -16.69 2.35 1.71
C MET A 154 -16.25 1.06 1.02
N ARG A 155 -15.01 0.63 1.27
CA ARG A 155 -14.47 -0.65 0.78
C ARG A 155 -15.20 -1.83 1.43
N ASP A 156 -15.39 -1.81 2.74
CA ASP A 156 -16.14 -2.83 3.49
C ASP A 156 -17.55 -2.99 2.90
N TYR A 157 -18.23 -1.88 2.60
CA TYR A 157 -19.53 -1.92 1.91
C TYR A 157 -19.46 -2.50 0.49
N SER A 158 -18.51 -2.01 -0.31
CA SER A 158 -18.46 -2.33 -1.75
C SER A 158 -17.95 -3.75 -2.02
N GLU A 159 -17.09 -4.29 -1.13
CA GLU A 159 -16.30 -5.49 -1.37
C GLU A 159 -16.32 -6.48 -0.19
N GLY A 160 -16.48 -5.99 1.04
CA GLY A 160 -16.42 -6.79 2.28
C GLY A 160 -17.75 -7.45 2.69
N GLY A 161 -18.80 -7.34 1.89
CA GLY A 161 -20.12 -7.94 2.16
C GLY A 161 -21.03 -7.11 3.07
N GLY A 162 -20.62 -5.89 3.46
CA GLY A 162 -21.47 -4.97 4.21
C GLY A 162 -20.69 -3.89 4.99
N ILE A 163 -21.43 -2.96 5.59
CA ILE A 163 -20.87 -1.89 6.43
C ILE A 163 -21.42 -2.00 7.84
N ASP A 164 -20.60 -1.64 8.84
CA ASP A 164 -21.08 -1.49 10.20
C ASP A 164 -22.10 -0.35 10.30
N GLN A 165 -23.23 -0.60 10.95
CA GLN A 165 -24.33 0.37 11.07
C GLN A 165 -23.92 1.65 11.79
N ALA A 166 -22.85 1.64 12.59
CA ALA A 166 -22.30 2.85 13.19
C ALA A 166 -21.97 3.94 12.15
N PHE A 167 -21.56 3.56 10.93
CA PHE A 167 -21.29 4.50 9.84
C PHE A 167 -22.55 5.01 9.13
N GLN A 168 -23.72 4.43 9.43
CA GLN A 168 -25.00 4.76 8.78
C GLN A 168 -25.98 5.50 9.71
N ASN A 169 -25.70 5.58 11.02
CA ASN A 169 -26.64 6.08 12.04
C ASN A 169 -26.56 7.60 12.31
N SER A 170 -25.72 8.36 11.61
CA SER A 170 -25.40 9.76 11.97
C SER A 170 -25.47 10.77 10.81
N PHE A 171 -26.32 10.51 9.81
CA PHE A 171 -26.50 11.45 8.70
C PHE A 171 -27.46 12.60 9.04
N GLY A 172 -27.03 13.82 8.72
CA GLY A 172 -27.91 14.98 8.62
C GLY A 172 -28.32 15.21 7.17
N PHE A 173 -29.63 15.27 6.91
CA PHE A 173 -30.18 15.64 5.60
C PHE A 173 -30.80 17.03 5.67
N ALA A 174 -30.55 17.86 4.66
CA ALA A 174 -31.13 19.20 4.56
C ALA A 174 -31.66 19.48 3.15
N GLU A 175 -32.77 20.21 3.09
CA GLU A 175 -33.29 20.89 1.90
C GLU A 175 -33.06 22.40 2.08
N TYR A 176 -32.81 23.10 0.98
CA TYR A 176 -32.54 24.54 0.99
C TYR A 176 -33.52 25.29 0.08
N ASP A 177 -33.72 26.58 0.35
CA ASP A 177 -34.66 27.44 -0.38
C ASP A 177 -34.32 27.60 -1.88
N ASP A 178 -33.04 27.40 -2.25
CA ASP A 178 -32.55 27.41 -3.63
C ASP A 178 -32.82 26.09 -4.39
N GLY A 179 -33.51 25.13 -3.74
CA GLY A 179 -33.80 23.81 -4.30
C GLY A 179 -32.64 22.81 -4.14
N SER A 180 -31.56 23.18 -3.46
CA SER A 180 -30.46 22.28 -3.14
C SER A 180 -30.85 21.26 -2.08
N GLY A 181 -30.08 20.17 -2.02
CA GLY A 181 -30.12 19.20 -0.93
C GLY A 181 -28.72 18.77 -0.51
N SER A 182 -28.54 18.41 0.77
CA SER A 182 -27.26 17.92 1.27
C SER A 182 -27.39 16.74 2.22
N ILE A 183 -26.31 15.98 2.30
CA ILE A 183 -26.07 14.94 3.31
C ILE A 183 -24.76 15.30 3.99
N ASN A 184 -24.77 15.35 5.32
CA ASN A 184 -23.56 15.50 6.12
C ASN A 184 -23.46 14.40 7.17
N ARG A 185 -22.25 14.19 7.66
CA ARG A 185 -21.98 13.32 8.81
C ARG A 185 -20.80 13.88 9.60
N THR A 186 -21.00 14.06 10.89
CA THR A 186 -19.90 14.25 11.84
C THR A 186 -19.26 12.90 12.12
N TRP A 187 -17.93 12.85 12.01
CA TRP A 187 -17.10 11.68 12.26
C TRP A 187 -17.19 11.26 13.72
N PHE A 188 -16.66 10.07 14.02
CA PHE A 188 -16.66 9.59 15.39
C PHE A 188 -15.84 10.49 16.32
N ASP A 189 -14.89 11.28 15.84
CA ASP A 189 -14.15 12.24 16.68
C ASP A 189 -15.00 13.40 17.23
N GLY A 190 -16.22 13.58 16.73
CA GLY A 190 -17.16 14.63 17.16
C GLY A 190 -16.82 16.03 16.65
N VAL A 191 -15.81 16.18 15.78
CA VAL A 191 -15.32 17.48 15.30
C VAL A 191 -15.27 17.55 13.77
N THR A 192 -14.72 16.52 13.12
CA THR A 192 -14.63 16.49 11.66
C THR A 192 -15.99 16.16 11.06
N THR A 193 -16.38 16.86 10.01
CA THR A 193 -17.65 16.69 9.30
C THR A 193 -17.38 16.55 7.81
N THR A 194 -17.93 15.51 7.20
CA THR A 194 -17.96 15.35 5.74
C THR A 194 -19.35 15.75 5.24
N THR A 195 -19.41 16.47 4.12
CA THR A 195 -20.64 16.93 3.49
C THR A 195 -20.61 16.68 1.99
N ILE A 196 -21.72 16.16 1.44
CA ILE A 196 -22.03 16.23 0.01
C ILE A 196 -23.28 17.11 -0.15
N LYS A 197 -23.19 18.16 -0.97
CA LYS A 197 -24.31 19.03 -1.35
C LYS A 197 -24.51 18.94 -2.86
N PHE A 198 -25.76 18.99 -3.30
CA PHE A 198 -26.13 19.11 -4.70
C PHE A 198 -27.04 20.34 -4.89
N THR A 199 -26.87 21.03 -6.00
CA THR A 199 -27.63 22.22 -6.38
C THR A 199 -28.15 22.07 -7.81
N PRO A 200 -29.46 22.19 -8.06
CA PRO A 200 -30.01 22.06 -9.41
C PRO A 200 -29.49 23.17 -10.33
N LEU A 201 -29.14 22.81 -11.57
CA LEU A 201 -28.72 23.74 -12.62
C LEU A 201 -29.70 23.74 -13.78
N ASN A 202 -29.71 24.83 -14.56
CA ASN A 202 -30.40 24.91 -15.85
C ASN A 202 -31.87 24.47 -15.83
N GLY A 203 -32.59 24.74 -14.73
CA GLY A 203 -33.99 24.36 -14.56
C GLY A 203 -34.23 22.90 -14.20
N ALA A 204 -33.20 22.16 -13.76
CA ALA A 204 -33.35 20.86 -13.12
C ALA A 204 -34.27 20.96 -11.90
N GLN A 205 -34.96 19.86 -11.57
CA GLN A 205 -35.92 19.84 -10.47
C GLN A 205 -35.23 20.01 -9.11
N ASN A 206 -35.92 20.63 -8.17
CA ASN A 206 -35.46 20.75 -6.79
C ASN A 206 -35.22 19.37 -6.18
N ILE A 207 -34.17 19.28 -5.37
CA ILE A 207 -33.86 18.09 -4.59
C ILE A 207 -34.81 18.01 -3.41
N THR A 208 -35.32 16.82 -3.14
CA THR A 208 -36.19 16.57 -1.98
C THR A 208 -35.68 15.39 -1.16
N VAL A 209 -35.93 15.42 0.13
CA VAL A 209 -35.56 14.37 1.09
C VAL A 209 -36.69 13.34 1.16
N GLY A 210 -36.42 12.14 0.67
CA GLY A 210 -37.33 11.00 0.84
C GLY A 210 -37.25 10.47 2.26
N ARG A 211 -38.30 10.68 3.08
CA ARG A 211 -38.35 10.24 4.50
C ARG A 211 -39.00 8.86 4.65
N GLY A 212 -38.37 7.84 4.07
CA GLY A 212 -38.79 6.44 4.18
C GLY A 212 -38.14 5.72 5.37
N SER A 213 -38.05 4.38 5.28
CA SER A 213 -37.30 3.55 6.23
C SER A 213 -35.79 3.86 6.22
N ALA A 214 -35.27 4.28 5.08
CA ALA A 214 -33.98 4.94 4.93
C ALA A 214 -34.23 6.31 4.29
N TRP A 215 -33.49 7.32 4.72
CA TRP A 215 -33.60 8.65 4.15
C TRP A 215 -32.79 8.74 2.85
N THR A 216 -33.38 9.33 1.82
CA THR A 216 -32.76 9.46 0.49
C THR A 216 -32.80 10.90 0.01
N LEU A 217 -31.95 11.24 -0.97
CA LEU A 217 -32.14 12.45 -1.78
C LEU A 217 -32.73 12.07 -3.14
N LEU A 218 -33.77 12.77 -3.55
CA LEU A 218 -34.51 12.55 -4.80
C LEU A 218 -34.16 13.66 -5.79
N PHE A 219 -33.86 13.27 -7.02
CA PHE A 219 -33.42 14.15 -8.10
C PHE A 219 -34.33 13.95 -9.33
N GLY A 220 -34.69 15.05 -9.99
CA GLY A 220 -35.16 15.00 -11.38
C GLY A 220 -34.01 14.70 -12.35
N SER A 221 -34.33 14.42 -13.61
CA SER A 221 -33.32 14.41 -14.68
C SER A 221 -32.71 15.81 -14.88
N GLY A 222 -31.46 15.88 -15.32
CA GLY A 222 -30.76 17.14 -15.60
C GLY A 222 -29.43 17.26 -14.86
N SER A 223 -28.85 18.46 -14.91
CA SER A 223 -27.51 18.75 -14.38
C SER A 223 -27.60 19.31 -12.96
N TYR A 224 -26.74 18.82 -12.08
CA TYR A 224 -26.62 19.26 -10.69
C TYR A 224 -25.16 19.59 -10.39
N TYR A 225 -24.94 20.76 -9.80
CA TYR A 225 -23.65 21.12 -9.24
C TYR A 225 -23.48 20.40 -7.91
N PHE A 226 -22.46 19.55 -7.79
CA PHE A 226 -22.13 18.87 -6.54
C PHE A 226 -20.94 19.55 -5.85
N GLU A 227 -20.97 19.53 -4.53
CA GLU A 227 -19.87 19.89 -3.64
C GLU A 227 -19.63 18.75 -2.68
N ALA A 228 -18.43 18.16 -2.68
CA ALA A 228 -18.00 17.18 -1.69
C ALA A 228 -16.85 17.77 -0.88
N SER A 229 -16.99 17.84 0.44
CA SER A 229 -16.03 18.55 1.30
C SER A 229 -15.95 18.00 2.72
N TYR A 230 -14.85 18.31 3.39
CA TYR A 230 -14.56 17.90 4.77
C TYR A 230 -13.56 18.86 5.43
N ASN A 231 -13.43 18.81 6.76
CA ASN A 231 -12.54 19.66 7.56
C ASN A 231 -11.56 18.83 8.42
N TYR A 232 -10.60 18.19 7.74
CA TYR A 232 -9.54 17.37 8.35
C TYR A 232 -8.16 17.96 7.98
N PRO A 233 -7.10 17.74 8.78
CA PRO A 233 -5.74 18.18 8.42
C PRO A 233 -5.29 17.58 7.08
N GLN A 234 -4.74 18.40 6.19
CA GLN A 234 -4.33 17.99 4.85
C GLN A 234 -2.87 17.53 4.80
N LEU A 235 -2.54 16.75 3.77
CA LEU A 235 -1.19 16.29 3.49
C LEU A 235 -0.51 17.23 2.49
N ASP A 236 0.81 17.42 2.62
CA ASP A 236 1.59 18.19 1.67
C ASP A 236 2.08 17.28 0.54
N GLN A 237 1.55 17.49 -0.66
CA GLN A 237 1.86 16.66 -1.84
C GLN A 237 3.16 17.12 -2.52
N PHE A 238 3.95 16.16 -3.03
CA PHE A 238 5.01 16.47 -3.98
C PHE A 238 4.43 16.71 -5.37
N SER A 239 4.81 17.81 -6.02
CA SER A 239 4.59 18.00 -7.46
C SER A 239 5.36 16.95 -8.29
N SER A 240 5.00 16.79 -9.57
CA SER A 240 5.75 15.94 -10.50
C SER A 240 7.23 16.32 -10.61
N GLN A 241 7.57 17.59 -10.37
CA GLN A 241 8.94 18.08 -10.39
C GLN A 241 9.71 17.76 -9.10
N GLU A 242 9.03 17.81 -7.94
CA GLU A 242 9.65 17.56 -6.63
C GLU A 242 9.81 16.06 -6.33
N VAL A 243 8.92 15.20 -6.86
CA VAL A 243 9.01 13.75 -6.65
C VAL A 243 10.12 13.09 -7.46
N LEU A 244 10.62 13.75 -8.50
CA LEU A 244 11.64 13.24 -9.41
C LEU A 244 13.00 13.91 -9.18
N THR A 245 14.08 13.17 -9.46
CA THR A 245 15.42 13.77 -9.60
C THR A 245 15.49 14.72 -10.80
N GLU A 246 16.44 15.65 -10.78
CA GLU A 246 16.70 16.54 -11.92
C GLU A 246 16.98 15.75 -13.22
N ALA A 247 17.73 14.63 -13.12
CA ALA A 247 18.04 13.77 -14.25
C ALA A 247 16.80 13.07 -14.84
N ALA A 248 15.76 12.84 -14.02
CA ALA A 248 14.51 12.21 -14.43
C ALA A 248 13.41 13.22 -14.83
N SER A 249 13.66 14.54 -14.73
CA SER A 249 12.68 15.59 -15.05
C SER A 249 12.09 15.49 -16.46
N GLY A 250 12.86 14.97 -17.42
CA GLY A 250 12.39 14.70 -18.79
C GLY A 250 11.19 13.73 -18.86
N LEU A 251 10.98 12.88 -17.85
CA LEU A 251 9.85 11.96 -17.77
C LEU A 251 8.50 12.70 -17.67
N ILE A 252 8.49 13.93 -17.15
CA ILE A 252 7.26 14.73 -17.05
C ILE A 252 6.69 15.01 -18.44
N ALA A 253 7.56 15.35 -19.40
CA ALA A 253 7.16 15.59 -20.77
C ALA A 253 6.86 14.29 -21.55
N GLN A 254 7.56 13.20 -21.23
CA GLN A 254 7.40 11.91 -21.93
C GLN A 254 6.17 11.15 -21.46
N ASN A 255 5.89 11.17 -20.16
CA ASN A 255 4.85 10.39 -19.48
C ASN A 255 4.08 11.28 -18.48
N PRO A 256 3.37 12.33 -18.96
CA PRO A 256 2.70 13.29 -18.08
C PRO A 256 1.68 12.62 -17.15
N ASP A 257 0.90 11.66 -17.65
CA ASP A 257 -0.11 10.98 -16.85
C ASP A 257 0.48 10.10 -15.75
N LEU A 258 1.60 9.40 -16.04
CA LEU A 258 2.28 8.54 -15.06
C LEU A 258 2.99 9.38 -13.98
N THR A 259 3.63 10.48 -14.37
CA THR A 259 4.29 11.38 -13.40
C THR A 259 3.28 12.13 -12.54
N ALA A 260 2.14 12.55 -13.11
CA ALA A 260 1.02 13.10 -12.35
C ALA A 260 0.41 12.07 -11.39
N SER A 261 0.30 10.81 -11.80
CA SER A 261 -0.16 9.71 -10.93
C SER A 261 0.81 9.44 -9.78
N LEU A 262 2.12 9.43 -10.06
CA LEU A 262 3.16 9.30 -9.03
C LEU A 262 3.10 10.45 -8.03
N SER A 263 3.02 11.69 -8.51
CA SER A 263 2.84 12.89 -7.70
C SER A 263 1.57 12.80 -6.83
N PHE A 264 0.45 12.35 -7.40
CA PHE A 264 -0.80 12.17 -6.66
C PHE A 264 -0.68 11.25 -5.44
N LEU A 265 0.19 10.24 -5.53
CA LEU A 265 0.41 9.23 -4.49
C LEU A 265 1.63 9.54 -3.58
N SER A 266 2.30 10.68 -3.77
CA SER A 266 3.54 11.03 -3.06
C SER A 266 3.37 12.29 -2.23
N TYR A 267 3.58 12.17 -0.92
CA TYR A 267 3.46 13.24 0.06
C TYR A 267 4.74 13.33 0.88
N THR A 268 4.99 14.50 1.47
CA THR A 268 6.23 14.77 2.22
C THR A 268 6.42 13.87 3.45
N ASP A 269 5.33 13.26 3.94
CA ASP A 269 5.32 12.39 5.12
C ASP A 269 5.11 10.89 4.80
N LYS A 270 4.72 10.55 3.56
CA LYS A 270 4.52 9.16 3.09
C LYS A 270 4.22 9.06 1.59
N LEU A 271 4.44 7.88 1.03
CA LEU A 271 3.81 7.45 -0.23
C LEU A 271 2.59 6.56 0.08
N LEU A 272 1.56 6.66 -0.75
CA LEU A 272 0.31 5.90 -0.61
C LEU A 272 0.35 4.63 -1.46
N ALA A 273 -0.24 3.54 -0.97
CA ALA A 273 -0.23 2.25 -1.65
C ALA A 273 -1.00 2.26 -2.99
N GLY A 274 -2.09 3.02 -3.05
CA GLY A 274 -2.83 3.21 -4.29
C GLY A 274 -4.15 3.92 -4.07
N THR A 275 -4.81 4.31 -5.16
CA THR A 275 -6.10 4.99 -5.09
C THR A 275 -7.19 4.19 -5.78
N TRP A 276 -8.44 4.25 -5.34
CA TRP A 276 -8.96 4.93 -4.15
C TRP A 276 -9.02 4.03 -2.91
N ARG A 277 -8.92 2.70 -3.09
CA ARG A 277 -9.21 1.68 -2.06
C ARG A 277 -8.19 1.61 -0.93
N PHE A 278 -6.95 1.95 -1.24
CA PHE A 278 -5.79 1.82 -0.35
C PHE A 278 -5.05 3.16 -0.24
N LEU A 279 -5.83 4.25 -0.14
CA LEU A 279 -5.37 5.63 -0.22
C LEU A 279 -4.69 6.09 1.08
N THR A 280 -3.74 5.28 1.54
CA THR A 280 -3.09 5.36 2.84
C THR A 280 -1.70 4.70 2.77
N TYR A 281 -0.89 4.86 3.81
CA TYR A 281 0.40 4.19 3.92
C TYR A 281 0.26 2.66 4.07
N PHE A 282 1.09 1.95 3.29
CA PHE A 282 1.46 0.56 3.53
C PHE A 282 2.98 0.45 3.48
N GLY A 283 3.62 0.06 4.58
CA GLY A 283 5.08 0.12 4.71
C GLY A 283 5.81 -0.71 3.67
N ARG A 284 5.32 -1.93 3.44
CA ARG A 284 5.85 -2.85 2.42
C ARG A 284 5.75 -2.22 1.02
N ASP A 285 4.57 -1.81 0.61
CA ASP A 285 4.28 -1.27 -0.72
C ASP A 285 5.05 0.01 -1.00
N SER A 286 5.12 0.93 -0.02
CA SER A 286 5.92 2.15 -0.14
C SER A 286 7.41 1.83 -0.34
N MET A 287 7.96 0.86 0.40
CA MET A 287 9.37 0.46 0.27
C MET A 287 9.64 -0.30 -1.04
N ILE A 288 8.76 -1.20 -1.49
CA ILE A 288 8.89 -1.88 -2.79
C ILE A 288 8.89 -0.86 -3.93
N SER A 289 7.94 0.08 -3.93
CA SER A 289 7.89 1.18 -4.89
C SER A 289 9.18 2.00 -4.86
N MET A 290 9.65 2.38 -3.67
CA MET A 290 10.92 3.09 -3.50
C MET A 290 12.09 2.30 -4.07
N PHE A 291 12.19 1.00 -3.82
CA PHE A 291 13.29 0.17 -4.33
C PHE A 291 13.30 0.06 -5.85
N LEU A 292 12.14 -0.05 -6.48
CA LEU A 292 12.01 -0.19 -7.93
C LEU A 292 12.19 1.15 -8.66
N MET A 293 11.87 2.25 -8.00
CA MET A 293 11.92 3.61 -8.57
C MET A 293 13.10 4.45 -8.04
N GLN A 294 14.01 3.87 -7.25
CA GLN A 294 15.08 4.60 -6.56
C GLN A 294 15.94 5.46 -7.49
N SER A 295 16.11 5.04 -8.75
CA SER A 295 16.92 5.76 -9.74
C SER A 295 16.27 7.04 -10.27
N ILE A 296 14.96 7.21 -10.07
CA ILE A 296 14.19 8.36 -10.57
C ILE A 296 13.59 9.21 -9.45
N LEU A 297 13.38 8.67 -8.25
CA LEU A 297 12.84 9.39 -7.11
C LEU A 297 13.83 10.41 -6.55
N SER A 298 13.32 11.58 -6.17
CA SER A 298 14.09 12.58 -5.43
C SER A 298 14.53 12.07 -4.06
N ASP A 299 15.56 12.70 -3.51
CA ASP A 299 16.02 12.41 -2.16
C ASP A 299 14.91 12.63 -1.12
N GLU A 300 14.10 13.67 -1.28
CA GLU A 300 12.96 14.00 -0.43
C GLU A 300 11.88 12.91 -0.48
N ALA A 301 11.56 12.39 -1.67
CA ALA A 301 10.59 11.31 -1.82
C ALA A 301 11.08 10.00 -1.19
N ILE A 302 12.38 9.70 -1.31
CA ILE A 302 13.00 8.54 -0.63
C ILE A 302 12.96 8.72 0.89
N GLU A 303 13.31 9.90 1.41
CA GLU A 303 13.22 10.21 2.84
C GLU A 303 11.79 10.16 3.37
N ALA A 304 10.79 10.57 2.57
CA ALA A 304 9.38 10.46 2.93
C ALA A 304 8.96 8.99 3.16
N VAL A 305 9.42 8.06 2.31
CA VAL A 305 9.18 6.62 2.51
C VAL A 305 9.84 6.12 3.79
N ILE A 306 11.14 6.38 3.97
CA ILE A 306 11.87 5.85 5.13
C ILE A 306 11.35 6.46 6.45
N SER A 307 11.04 7.75 6.46
CA SER A 307 10.50 8.42 7.64
C SER A 307 9.11 7.91 8.01
N ALA A 308 8.23 7.68 7.02
CA ALA A 308 6.91 7.11 7.24
C ALA A 308 6.98 5.75 7.95
N VAL A 309 7.97 4.93 7.57
CA VAL A 309 8.22 3.63 8.19
C VAL A 309 8.71 3.77 9.62
N ILE A 310 9.72 4.63 9.86
CA ILE A 310 10.29 4.84 11.19
C ILE A 310 9.27 5.41 12.18
N GLU A 311 8.46 6.39 11.75
CA GLU A 311 7.37 7.00 12.55
C GLU A 311 6.39 5.97 13.13
N ARG A 312 6.23 4.84 12.45
CA ARG A 312 5.23 3.81 12.72
C ARG A 312 5.77 2.53 13.34
N ILE A 313 7.06 2.48 13.71
CA ILE A 313 7.65 1.34 14.41
C ILE A 313 6.98 1.14 15.77
N ASP A 314 6.63 -0.10 16.12
CA ASP A 314 6.32 -0.44 17.51
C ASP A 314 7.61 -0.41 18.33
N ARG A 315 7.80 0.68 19.09
CA ARG A 315 8.97 0.88 19.94
C ARG A 315 9.15 -0.16 21.05
N GLN A 316 8.15 -1.02 21.31
CA GLN A 316 8.26 -2.06 22.33
C GLN A 316 9.12 -3.23 21.88
N ASP A 317 9.01 -3.61 20.60
CA ASP A 317 9.68 -4.82 20.09
C ASP A 317 10.41 -4.63 18.76
N GLY A 318 10.25 -3.49 18.09
CA GLY A 318 10.87 -3.16 16.81
C GLY A 318 10.06 -3.55 15.59
N THR A 319 8.80 -3.97 15.75
CA THR A 319 7.95 -4.32 14.60
C THR A 319 7.68 -3.09 13.73
N VAL A 320 7.84 -3.26 12.42
CA VAL A 320 7.47 -2.24 11.44
C VAL A 320 5.99 -2.37 11.07
N CYS A 321 5.29 -1.23 11.05
CA CYS A 321 3.89 -1.16 10.67
C CYS A 321 3.67 -1.59 9.21
N HIS A 322 2.76 -2.55 9.01
CA HIS A 322 2.34 -2.96 7.68
C HIS A 322 1.41 -1.93 7.04
N GLU A 323 0.36 -1.54 7.76
CA GLU A 323 -0.68 -0.63 7.28
C GLU A 323 -1.09 0.31 8.41
N GLU A 324 -1.20 1.60 8.12
CA GLU A 324 -1.74 2.54 9.10
C GLU A 324 -3.27 2.55 9.10
N VAL A 325 -3.84 2.89 10.25
CA VAL A 325 -5.26 3.22 10.39
C VAL A 325 -5.34 4.61 11.03
N LEU A 326 -6.01 5.53 10.33
CA LEU A 326 -6.20 6.92 10.78
C LEU A 326 -7.63 7.41 10.54
N GLY A 327 -7.89 8.65 10.93
CA GLY A 327 -9.15 9.35 10.69
C GLY A 327 -10.35 8.67 11.37
N ASP A 328 -11.49 8.71 10.68
CA ASP A 328 -12.77 8.20 11.19
C ASP A 328 -12.71 6.71 11.56
N TYR A 329 -11.98 5.89 10.77
CA TYR A 329 -11.88 4.44 11.02
C TYR A 329 -11.03 4.14 12.27
N ALA A 330 -9.95 4.88 12.50
CA ALA A 330 -9.16 4.73 13.73
C ALA A 330 -10.01 5.03 14.97
N THR A 331 -10.79 6.11 14.92
CA THR A 331 -11.69 6.49 16.01
C THR A 331 -12.75 5.44 16.26
N TYR A 332 -13.33 4.87 15.19
CA TYR A 332 -14.26 3.75 15.26
C TYR A 332 -13.65 2.50 15.92
N LEU A 333 -12.45 2.08 15.49
CA LEU A 333 -11.78 0.91 16.08
C LEU A 333 -11.41 1.13 17.55
N ASN A 334 -10.86 2.28 17.89
CA ASN A 334 -10.55 2.64 19.28
C ASN A 334 -11.81 2.53 20.14
N ARG A 335 -12.95 3.08 19.70
CA ARG A 335 -14.22 2.98 20.43
C ARG A 335 -14.75 1.56 20.55
N LYS A 336 -14.62 0.73 19.51
CA LYS A 336 -14.99 -0.69 19.58
C LYS A 336 -14.18 -1.46 20.63
N GLU A 337 -12.96 -1.02 20.89
CA GLU A 337 -12.09 -1.55 21.93
C GLU A 337 -12.25 -0.83 23.29
N GLY A 338 -13.23 0.07 23.43
CA GLY A 338 -13.49 0.81 24.68
C GLY A 338 -12.50 1.95 24.95
N VAL A 339 -11.75 2.39 23.94
CA VAL A 339 -10.79 3.49 24.02
C VAL A 339 -11.38 4.74 23.36
N GLU A 340 -11.64 5.79 24.16
CA GLU A 340 -12.04 7.10 23.63
C GLU A 340 -10.82 7.84 23.08
N SER A 341 -10.49 7.60 21.81
CA SER A 341 -9.36 8.24 21.14
C SER A 341 -9.57 8.29 19.62
N SER A 342 -9.10 9.37 18.99
CA SER A 342 -8.96 9.49 17.53
C SER A 342 -7.53 9.25 17.03
N SER A 343 -6.61 8.84 17.93
CA SER A 343 -5.22 8.59 17.57
C SER A 343 -5.09 7.50 16.50
N PRO A 344 -4.15 7.66 15.55
CA PRO A 344 -3.87 6.62 14.58
C PRO A 344 -3.27 5.39 15.25
N ARG A 345 -3.37 4.26 14.56
CA ARG A 345 -2.80 2.96 14.95
C ARG A 345 -2.22 2.24 13.74
N CYS A 346 -1.62 1.10 13.96
CA CYS A 346 -0.96 0.32 12.93
C CYS A 346 -1.33 -1.16 13.03
N ASP A 347 -1.46 -1.80 11.88
CA ASP A 347 -1.44 -3.26 11.75
C ASP A 347 0.03 -3.72 11.71
N TYR A 348 0.36 -4.72 12.52
CA TYR A 348 1.71 -5.21 12.77
C TYR A 348 1.89 -6.69 12.43
N LYS A 349 0.89 -7.34 11.79
CA LYS A 349 0.92 -8.80 11.59
C LYS A 349 1.96 -9.29 10.58
N MET A 350 2.37 -8.44 9.63
CA MET A 350 3.32 -8.84 8.59
C MET A 350 4.75 -8.93 9.10
N ILE A 351 5.46 -9.99 8.71
CA ILE A 351 6.84 -10.29 9.12
C ILE A 351 7.87 -9.84 8.07
N ASP A 352 7.44 -9.63 6.82
CA ASP A 352 8.31 -9.23 5.70
C ASP A 352 8.81 -7.78 5.80
N THR A 353 7.95 -6.90 6.33
CA THR A 353 8.13 -5.45 6.31
C THR A 353 9.31 -5.03 7.19
N ASP A 354 9.57 -5.76 8.28
CA ASP A 354 10.68 -5.53 9.20
C ASP A 354 12.03 -5.48 8.47
N PHE A 355 12.27 -6.45 7.59
CA PHE A 355 13.56 -6.62 6.91
C PHE A 355 13.80 -5.62 5.78
N MET A 356 12.75 -5.04 5.23
CA MET A 356 12.85 -4.04 4.16
C MET A 356 13.41 -2.72 4.67
N LEU A 357 13.12 -2.32 5.92
CA LEU A 357 13.58 -1.05 6.49
C LEU A 357 15.11 -0.90 6.49
N PRO A 358 15.92 -1.82 7.06
CA PRO A 358 17.37 -1.66 7.02
C PRO A 358 17.92 -1.67 5.59
N ILE A 359 17.30 -2.42 4.66
CA ILE A 359 17.69 -2.42 3.25
C ILE A 359 17.45 -1.03 2.63
N ALA A 360 16.31 -0.40 2.91
CA ALA A 360 16.00 0.97 2.48
C ALA A 360 17.00 1.98 3.06
N MET A 361 17.28 1.88 4.35
CA MET A 361 18.26 2.74 5.02
C MET A 361 19.66 2.59 4.43
N GLN A 362 20.12 1.36 4.19
CA GLN A 362 21.43 1.11 3.57
C GLN A 362 21.48 1.70 2.16
N ARG A 363 20.54 1.32 1.29
CA ARG A 363 20.53 1.73 -0.12
C ARG A 363 20.50 3.23 -0.31
N TYR A 364 20.00 3.97 0.67
CA TYR A 364 20.00 5.42 0.64
C TYR A 364 21.16 6.03 1.44
N PHE A 365 21.16 5.88 2.77
CA PHE A 365 22.08 6.62 3.64
C PHE A 365 23.52 6.10 3.65
N VAL A 366 23.76 4.90 3.11
CA VAL A 366 25.10 4.32 2.96
C VAL A 366 25.54 4.37 1.50
N ASP A 367 24.67 3.95 0.58
CA ASP A 367 25.08 3.70 -0.81
C ASP A 367 25.02 4.94 -1.71
N THR A 368 24.39 6.05 -1.29
CA THR A 368 24.33 7.30 -2.07
C THR A 368 25.10 8.45 -1.41
N PRO A 369 25.79 9.33 -2.19
CA PRO A 369 26.45 10.51 -1.65
C PRO A 369 25.48 11.50 -0.98
N SER A 370 24.27 11.66 -1.51
CA SER A 370 23.24 12.54 -0.95
C SER A 370 22.76 12.03 0.41
N GLY A 371 22.41 10.74 0.51
CA GLY A 371 22.00 10.12 1.76
C GLY A 371 23.08 10.21 2.84
N GLN A 372 24.34 9.97 2.48
CA GLN A 372 25.47 10.12 3.42
C GLN A 372 25.56 11.53 4.03
N GLN A 373 25.25 12.57 3.26
CA GLN A 373 25.27 13.96 3.73
C GLN A 373 24.03 14.32 4.57
N ARG A 374 22.86 13.72 4.29
CA ARG A 374 21.59 14.02 4.96
C ARG A 374 21.35 13.20 6.24
N LYS A 375 22.06 12.08 6.41
CA LYS A 375 21.81 11.13 7.51
C LYS A 375 21.78 11.76 8.90
N GLU A 376 22.71 12.66 9.24
CA GLU A 376 22.77 13.23 10.60
C GLU A 376 21.53 14.06 10.93
N ALA A 377 21.09 14.89 9.99
CA ALA A 377 19.87 15.67 10.13
C ALA A 377 18.62 14.77 10.15
N PHE A 378 18.56 13.77 9.28
CA PHE A 378 17.44 12.85 9.20
C PHE A 378 17.25 12.03 10.48
N PHE A 379 18.29 11.36 10.97
CA PHE A 379 18.21 10.52 12.17
C PHE A 379 18.15 11.32 13.48
N GLY A 380 18.45 12.62 13.42
CA GLY A 380 18.21 13.59 14.50
C GLY A 380 16.74 13.98 14.68
N LYS A 381 15.86 13.71 13.70
CA LYS A 381 14.41 13.94 13.79
C LYS A 381 13.79 13.08 14.91
N THR A 382 12.67 13.57 15.45
CA THR A 382 11.88 12.85 16.45
C THR A 382 10.51 12.49 15.88
N ALA A 383 10.04 11.29 16.18
CA ALA A 383 8.74 10.79 15.77
C ALA A 383 7.59 11.57 16.42
N THR A 384 6.52 11.73 15.66
CA THR A 384 5.33 12.54 16.00
C THR A 384 4.00 11.87 15.64
N PHE A 385 4.01 10.83 14.80
CA PHE A 385 2.80 10.22 14.27
C PHE A 385 2.08 9.33 15.31
N LEU A 386 2.77 8.32 15.84
CA LEU A 386 2.23 7.48 16.90
C LEU A 386 2.44 8.15 18.26
N ALA A 387 1.38 8.27 19.06
CA ALA A 387 1.48 8.82 20.41
C ALA A 387 2.54 8.10 21.27
N ALA A 388 2.69 6.78 21.11
CA ALA A 388 3.70 5.99 21.80
C ALA A 388 5.15 6.37 21.41
N ASN A 389 5.36 6.88 20.20
CA ASN A 389 6.67 7.26 19.67
C ASN A 389 7.00 8.75 19.85
N ASN A 390 6.08 9.55 20.40
CA ASN A 390 6.25 11.00 20.50
C ASN A 390 7.58 11.39 21.18
N GLY A 391 8.43 12.12 20.46
CA GLY A 391 9.74 12.56 20.95
C GLY A 391 10.86 11.53 20.85
N ALA A 392 10.59 10.29 20.42
CA ALA A 392 11.62 9.28 20.18
C ALA A 392 12.42 9.63 18.92
N LYS A 393 13.75 9.55 18.98
CA LYS A 393 14.59 9.81 17.81
C LYS A 393 14.46 8.72 16.77
N TYR A 394 14.56 9.10 15.50
CA TYR A 394 14.61 8.13 14.40
C TYR A 394 15.77 7.14 14.55
N SER A 395 16.94 7.60 15.02
CA SER A 395 18.07 6.72 15.31
C SER A 395 17.73 5.61 16.31
N TYR A 396 16.97 5.94 17.36
CA TYR A 396 16.56 4.97 18.37
C TYR A 396 15.56 3.96 17.81
N LEU A 397 14.52 4.43 17.11
CA LEU A 397 13.50 3.54 16.54
C LEU A 397 14.09 2.58 15.50
N SER A 398 15.01 3.06 14.66
CA SER A 398 15.72 2.21 13.71
C SER A 398 16.63 1.17 14.37
N GLU A 399 17.27 1.51 15.50
CA GLU A 399 18.08 0.56 16.27
C GLU A 399 17.21 -0.55 16.87
N VAL A 400 16.07 -0.21 17.48
CA VAL A 400 15.12 -1.19 18.05
C VAL A 400 14.58 -2.15 16.97
N ALA A 401 14.30 -1.65 15.75
CA ALA A 401 13.92 -2.52 14.63
C ALA A 401 15.05 -3.49 14.23
N ALA A 402 16.30 -3.04 14.22
CA ALA A 402 17.45 -3.89 13.93
C ALA A 402 17.70 -4.93 15.05
N GLU A 403 17.49 -4.57 16.34
CA GLU A 403 17.55 -5.51 17.46
C GLU A 403 16.57 -6.68 17.28
N LYS A 404 15.35 -6.39 16.80
CA LYS A 404 14.35 -7.41 16.48
C LYS A 404 14.85 -8.38 15.41
N ILE A 405 15.38 -7.85 14.31
CA ILE A 405 15.92 -8.65 13.20
C ILE A 405 17.03 -9.58 13.71
N MET A 406 17.99 -9.03 14.47
CA MET A 406 19.10 -9.82 15.02
C MET A 406 18.63 -10.91 15.98
N ARG A 407 17.64 -10.61 16.83
CA ARG A 407 17.03 -11.57 17.76
C ARG A 407 16.30 -12.69 17.01
N ASN A 408 15.52 -12.37 16.00
CA ASN A 408 14.71 -13.34 15.25
C ASN A 408 15.55 -14.22 14.31
N ALA A 409 16.66 -13.69 13.78
CA ALA A 409 17.55 -14.44 12.90
C ALA A 409 18.50 -15.39 13.63
N ALA A 410 18.80 -15.12 14.91
CA ALA A 410 19.82 -15.85 15.66
C ALA A 410 19.54 -17.37 15.83
N PRO A 411 18.29 -17.84 16.08
CA PRO A 411 18.01 -19.27 16.24
C PRO A 411 18.44 -20.11 15.03
N PHE A 412 18.07 -19.69 13.81
CA PHE A 412 18.46 -20.40 12.59
C PHE A 412 19.96 -20.35 12.34
N ALA A 413 20.59 -19.18 12.58
CA ALA A 413 22.03 -19.05 12.43
C ALA A 413 22.82 -19.96 13.39
N LYS A 414 22.26 -20.28 14.57
CA LYS A 414 22.85 -21.23 15.52
C LYS A 414 22.53 -22.69 15.18
N SER A 415 21.35 -22.97 14.65
CA SER A 415 20.89 -24.32 14.33
C SER A 415 19.92 -24.28 13.15
N GLN A 416 20.38 -24.74 12.00
CA GLN A 416 19.65 -24.70 10.72
C GLN A 416 18.62 -25.82 10.69
N THR A 417 17.48 -25.57 11.34
CA THR A 417 16.34 -26.50 11.36
C THR A 417 15.08 -25.77 10.94
N LYS A 418 14.10 -26.52 10.44
CA LYS A 418 12.81 -25.99 10.02
C LYS A 418 12.11 -25.18 11.12
N ALA A 419 12.19 -25.65 12.36
CA ALA A 419 11.59 -24.97 13.52
C ALA A 419 12.21 -23.59 13.78
N ASN A 420 13.46 -23.37 13.37
CA ASN A 420 14.16 -22.10 13.56
C ASN A 420 14.04 -21.14 12.37
N LEU A 421 13.38 -21.53 11.27
CA LEU A 421 12.98 -20.60 10.23
C LEU A 421 12.04 -19.52 10.81
N LEU A 422 11.87 -18.43 10.07
CA LEU A 422 10.91 -17.39 10.43
C LEU A 422 9.51 -17.79 10.00
N HIS A 423 8.60 -17.83 10.98
CA HIS A 423 7.20 -18.20 10.81
C HIS A 423 6.30 -16.97 10.81
N LEU A 424 5.10 -17.12 10.24
CA LEU A 424 3.99 -16.20 10.49
C LEU A 424 3.75 -16.09 12.01
N ARG A 425 3.17 -14.98 12.44
CA ARG A 425 2.80 -14.80 13.85
C ARG A 425 1.75 -15.82 14.26
N ASP A 426 1.80 -16.24 15.51
CA ASP A 426 0.83 -17.16 16.08
C ASP A 426 -0.60 -16.65 15.88
N GLY A 427 -1.46 -17.51 15.30
CA GLY A 427 -2.87 -17.18 15.03
C GLY A 427 -3.12 -16.37 13.75
N GLU A 428 -2.07 -15.92 13.06
CA GLU A 428 -2.20 -15.19 11.79
C GLU A 428 -2.11 -16.13 10.58
N GLY A 429 -3.09 -16.05 9.68
CA GLY A 429 -3.10 -16.78 8.41
C GLY A 429 -2.40 -16.03 7.26
N VAL A 430 -1.91 -14.82 7.52
CA VAL A 430 -1.19 -13.97 6.56
C VAL A 430 -0.02 -13.29 7.27
N GLY A 431 1.07 -13.01 6.55
CA GLY A 431 2.18 -12.24 7.13
C GLY A 431 3.25 -11.79 6.14
N GLN A 432 3.01 -11.87 4.84
CA GLN A 432 3.92 -11.35 3.82
C GLN A 432 3.13 -10.79 2.63
N TRP A 433 3.81 -10.34 1.58
CA TRP A 433 3.25 -9.71 0.38
C TRP A 433 2.00 -10.36 -0.20
N ARG A 434 1.87 -11.70 -0.20
CA ARG A 434 0.69 -12.43 -0.66
C ARG A 434 -0.44 -12.42 0.37
N ASP A 435 -0.73 -11.29 0.98
CA ASP A 435 -1.63 -11.02 2.12
C ASP A 435 -3.12 -11.41 1.96
N SER A 436 -3.39 -12.56 1.35
CA SER A 436 -4.66 -13.27 1.29
C SER A 436 -4.54 -14.63 2.01
N GLY A 437 -5.65 -15.12 2.57
CA GLY A 437 -5.65 -16.38 3.33
C GLY A 437 -5.19 -17.61 2.54
N ASN A 438 -5.38 -17.62 1.22
CA ASN A 438 -4.90 -18.70 0.34
C ASN A 438 -3.50 -18.43 -0.24
N GLY A 439 -2.93 -17.23 -0.07
CA GLY A 439 -1.72 -16.80 -0.78
C GLY A 439 -0.49 -17.68 -0.54
N LEU A 440 -0.40 -18.34 0.63
CA LEU A 440 0.66 -19.30 0.98
C LEU A 440 0.22 -20.77 0.91
N GLY A 441 -0.98 -21.06 0.41
CA GLY A 441 -1.53 -22.43 0.38
C GLY A 441 -1.68 -23.04 1.77
N GLY A 442 -1.91 -22.20 2.79
CA GLY A 442 -1.99 -22.62 4.20
C GLY A 442 -0.65 -22.88 4.88
N GLY A 443 0.49 -22.61 4.23
CA GLY A 443 1.80 -22.64 4.87
C GLY A 443 2.03 -21.48 5.84
N HIS A 444 2.82 -21.72 6.89
CA HIS A 444 3.13 -20.74 7.94
C HIS A 444 4.58 -20.26 7.92
N THR A 445 5.40 -20.77 7.01
CA THR A 445 6.82 -20.42 6.91
C THR A 445 7.10 -19.96 5.48
N PRO A 446 7.08 -18.64 5.19
CA PRO A 446 7.13 -18.15 3.81
C PRO A 446 8.51 -18.26 3.16
N TYR A 447 8.54 -18.68 1.89
CA TYR A 447 9.78 -18.85 1.14
C TYR A 447 10.54 -17.54 0.88
N ASP A 448 9.83 -16.50 0.41
CA ASP A 448 10.40 -15.18 0.09
C ASP A 448 11.07 -14.52 1.30
N VAL A 449 10.40 -14.59 2.45
CA VAL A 449 10.91 -14.00 3.70
C VAL A 449 12.18 -14.70 4.13
N ASN A 450 12.16 -16.04 4.21
CA ASN A 450 13.26 -16.82 4.76
C ASN A 450 14.48 -16.86 3.82
N THR A 451 14.26 -16.94 2.50
CA THR A 451 15.34 -17.16 1.53
C THR A 451 15.86 -15.88 0.88
N ALA A 452 15.15 -14.76 1.01
CA ALA A 452 15.58 -13.48 0.46
C ALA A 452 15.62 -12.35 1.49
N LEU A 453 14.51 -12.09 2.20
CA LEU A 453 14.40 -10.88 3.02
C LEU A 453 15.20 -10.96 4.32
N VAL A 454 15.16 -12.08 5.05
CA VAL A 454 15.96 -12.28 6.27
C VAL A 454 17.46 -12.07 6.00
N PRO A 455 18.09 -12.81 5.06
CA PRO A 455 19.49 -12.60 4.75
C PRO A 455 19.79 -11.18 4.24
N ALA A 456 18.94 -10.59 3.39
CA ALA A 456 19.15 -9.24 2.88
C ALA A 456 19.08 -8.18 3.99
N GLY A 457 18.13 -8.31 4.91
CA GLY A 457 18.00 -7.45 6.09
C GLY A 457 19.22 -7.55 6.99
N LEU A 458 19.76 -8.75 7.21
CA LEU A 458 20.98 -8.97 7.99
C LEU A 458 22.21 -8.35 7.32
N ARG A 459 22.38 -8.48 5.99
CA ARG A 459 23.43 -7.79 5.24
C ARG A 459 23.33 -6.27 5.41
N ALA A 460 22.11 -5.74 5.36
CA ALA A 460 21.86 -4.32 5.54
C ALA A 460 22.17 -3.85 6.97
N VAL A 461 21.79 -4.62 8.00
CA VAL A 461 22.18 -4.36 9.39
C VAL A 461 23.70 -4.36 9.55
N ALA A 462 24.42 -5.31 8.93
CA ALA A 462 25.87 -5.34 8.95
C ALA A 462 26.48 -4.07 8.32
N ALA A 463 25.98 -3.65 7.15
CA ALA A 463 26.43 -2.45 6.45
C ALA A 463 26.16 -1.17 7.25
N LEU A 464 24.98 -1.05 7.85
CA LEU A 464 24.61 0.07 8.72
C LEU A 464 25.46 0.11 9.99
N SER A 465 25.74 -1.03 10.63
CA SER A 465 26.65 -1.11 11.77
C SER A 465 28.07 -0.66 11.40
N ARG A 466 28.61 -1.11 10.25
CA ARG A 466 29.91 -0.61 9.72
C ARG A 466 29.93 0.90 9.51
N ALA A 467 28.82 1.46 9.05
CA ALA A 467 28.67 2.89 8.80
C ALA A 467 28.36 3.72 10.07
N GLY A 468 28.28 3.07 11.24
CA GLY A 468 28.14 3.72 12.54
C GLY A 468 26.71 4.09 12.95
N PHE A 469 25.68 3.49 12.33
CA PHE A 469 24.28 3.78 12.66
C PHE A 469 23.86 3.20 14.02
N PHE A 470 24.43 2.06 14.41
CA PHE A 470 24.10 1.34 15.65
C PHE A 470 25.28 1.40 16.63
N THR A 471 25.45 2.54 17.29
CA THR A 471 26.62 2.79 18.15
C THR A 471 26.69 1.92 19.39
N SER A 472 25.54 1.42 19.86
CA SER A 472 25.43 0.43 20.95
C SER A 472 25.78 -0.99 20.49
N HIS A 473 25.77 -1.23 19.16
CA HIS A 473 25.98 -2.54 18.54
C HIS A 473 27.01 -2.53 17.40
N PRO A 474 28.27 -2.10 17.65
CA PRO A 474 29.31 -2.11 16.63
C PRO A 474 29.73 -3.52 16.20
N GLU A 475 29.40 -4.57 16.97
CA GLU A 475 29.67 -5.98 16.67
C GLU A 475 28.75 -6.57 15.60
N TRP A 476 27.62 -5.92 15.31
CA TRP A 476 26.68 -6.41 14.29
C TRP A 476 27.25 -6.37 12.89
N LYS A 477 28.26 -5.52 12.61
CA LYS A 477 28.99 -5.54 11.35
C LYS A 477 29.52 -6.92 10.97
N ASP A 478 29.93 -7.72 11.95
CA ASP A 478 30.52 -9.04 11.75
C ASP A 478 29.46 -10.12 12.02
N THR A 479 28.70 -9.97 13.12
CA THR A 479 27.70 -10.96 13.54
C THR A 479 26.54 -11.07 12.55
N ALA A 480 26.02 -9.94 12.06
CA ALA A 480 24.90 -9.95 11.11
C ALA A 480 25.35 -10.48 9.74
N ASP A 481 26.59 -10.22 9.32
CA ASP A 481 27.14 -10.80 8.08
C ASP A 481 27.34 -12.32 8.19
N GLN A 482 27.78 -12.81 9.34
CA GLN A 482 27.86 -14.24 9.62
C GLN A 482 26.47 -14.88 9.55
N TYR A 483 25.47 -14.28 10.20
CA TYR A 483 24.10 -14.79 10.14
C TYR A 483 23.57 -14.76 8.72
N ALA A 484 23.73 -13.65 8.00
CA ALA A 484 23.29 -13.50 6.62
C ALA A 484 23.86 -14.61 5.73
N GLN A 485 25.16 -14.92 5.84
CA GLN A 485 25.78 -15.99 5.06
C GLN A 485 25.14 -17.36 5.33
N ILE A 486 24.90 -17.70 6.60
CA ILE A 486 24.24 -18.97 6.97
C ILE A 486 22.81 -19.02 6.42
N TRP A 487 22.04 -17.94 6.57
CA TRP A 487 20.70 -17.86 6.01
C TRP A 487 20.72 -17.97 4.47
N GLU A 488 21.65 -17.30 3.78
CA GLU A 488 21.78 -17.38 2.32
C GLU A 488 22.05 -18.80 1.83
N ASP A 489 22.95 -19.53 2.50
CA ASP A 489 23.44 -20.83 2.06
C ASP A 489 22.50 -21.98 2.44
N GLU A 490 21.85 -21.92 3.61
CA GLU A 490 21.22 -23.10 4.22
C GLU A 490 19.68 -23.11 4.13
N THR A 491 19.02 -22.04 3.68
CA THR A 491 17.54 -21.98 3.69
C THR A 491 16.87 -22.64 2.49
N LEU A 492 17.46 -22.57 1.29
CA LEU A 492 16.83 -23.07 0.05
C LEU A 492 16.40 -24.55 0.12
N PRO A 493 17.21 -25.48 0.67
CA PRO A 493 16.84 -26.89 0.75
C PRO A 493 15.53 -27.17 1.50
N PHE A 494 15.13 -26.30 2.43
CA PHE A 494 13.86 -26.46 3.16
C PHE A 494 12.63 -26.26 2.29
N PHE A 495 12.77 -25.61 1.13
CA PHE A 495 11.65 -25.28 0.23
C PHE A 495 11.72 -26.04 -1.09
N GLU A 496 12.73 -26.88 -1.31
CA GLU A 496 12.91 -27.59 -2.58
C GLU A 496 11.79 -28.61 -2.81
N VAL A 497 11.19 -28.54 -4.00
CA VAL A 497 10.22 -29.48 -4.53
C VAL A 497 10.83 -30.13 -5.76
N THR A 498 10.86 -31.46 -5.78
CA THR A 498 11.21 -32.24 -6.97
C THR A 498 10.02 -33.11 -7.37
N VAL A 499 9.58 -32.96 -8.62
CA VAL A 499 8.53 -33.79 -9.23
C VAL A 499 9.16 -34.58 -10.37
N SER A 500 8.97 -35.91 -10.36
CA SER A 500 9.51 -36.76 -11.42
C SER A 500 8.98 -36.35 -12.79
N GLN A 501 9.75 -36.54 -13.86
CA GLN A 501 9.33 -36.20 -15.23
C GLN A 501 7.92 -36.72 -15.57
N ALA A 502 7.66 -37.99 -15.27
CA ALA A 502 6.39 -38.65 -15.57
C ALA A 502 5.23 -38.08 -14.72
N ASP A 503 5.46 -37.84 -13.43
CA ASP A 503 4.45 -37.27 -12.55
C ASP A 503 4.15 -35.81 -12.93
N ALA A 504 5.17 -35.03 -13.26
CA ALA A 504 5.03 -33.64 -13.69
C ALA A 504 4.16 -33.54 -14.94
N ALA A 505 4.44 -34.35 -15.96
CA ALA A 505 3.62 -34.45 -17.18
C ALA A 505 2.17 -34.83 -16.87
N SER A 506 1.94 -35.80 -15.98
CA SER A 506 0.59 -36.21 -15.57
C SER A 506 -0.16 -35.12 -14.80
N ARG A 507 0.53 -34.40 -13.90
CA ARG A 507 -0.05 -33.35 -13.05
C ARG A 507 -0.49 -32.15 -13.88
N VAL A 508 0.35 -31.63 -14.79
CA VAL A 508 -0.03 -30.49 -15.64
C VAL A 508 -1.20 -30.83 -16.57
N GLN A 509 -1.28 -32.06 -17.09
CA GLN A 509 -2.44 -32.51 -17.88
C GLN A 509 -3.72 -32.57 -17.04
N SER A 510 -3.61 -33.10 -15.82
CA SER A 510 -4.73 -33.22 -14.89
C SER A 510 -5.23 -31.86 -14.44
N TYR A 511 -4.32 -30.92 -14.15
CA TYR A 511 -4.64 -29.55 -13.79
C TYR A 511 -5.43 -28.82 -14.89
N VAL A 512 -4.95 -28.85 -16.14
CA VAL A 512 -5.66 -28.19 -17.26
C VAL A 512 -7.07 -28.75 -17.43
N LYS A 513 -7.20 -30.09 -17.35
CA LYS A 513 -8.49 -30.76 -17.48
C LYS A 513 -9.42 -30.45 -16.30
N GLY A 514 -8.89 -30.47 -15.07
CA GLY A 514 -9.66 -30.26 -13.84
C GLY A 514 -10.10 -28.82 -13.62
N ALA A 515 -9.19 -27.87 -13.87
CA ALA A 515 -9.47 -26.43 -13.75
C ALA A 515 -10.33 -25.89 -14.90
N GLY A 516 -10.47 -26.65 -16.00
CA GLY A 516 -11.28 -26.25 -17.15
C GLY A 516 -10.74 -25.00 -17.88
N ILE A 517 -9.41 -24.82 -17.85
CA ILE A 517 -8.75 -23.65 -18.44
C ILE A 517 -8.38 -23.91 -19.91
N SER A 518 -8.58 -22.92 -20.77
CA SER A 518 -8.38 -23.03 -22.23
C SER A 518 -6.91 -22.83 -22.66
N VAL A 519 -5.96 -23.34 -21.88
CA VAL A 519 -4.52 -23.28 -22.21
C VAL A 519 -3.99 -24.69 -22.51
N PRO A 520 -3.09 -24.87 -23.50
CA PRO A 520 -2.44 -26.15 -23.73
C PRO A 520 -1.62 -26.58 -22.50
N ALA A 521 -1.72 -27.86 -22.11
CA ALA A 521 -0.95 -28.39 -20.98
C ALA A 521 0.56 -28.42 -21.26
N ASN A 522 0.97 -28.51 -22.53
CA ASN A 522 2.37 -28.60 -22.97
C ASN A 522 3.18 -29.71 -22.27
N ALA A 523 2.53 -30.77 -21.81
CA ALA A 523 3.17 -31.83 -21.03
C ALA A 523 4.36 -32.51 -21.73
N ASP A 524 4.32 -32.58 -23.07
CA ASP A 524 5.39 -33.15 -23.89
C ASP A 524 6.69 -32.32 -23.83
N SER A 525 6.65 -31.05 -23.39
CA SER A 525 7.86 -30.23 -23.20
C SER A 525 8.63 -30.58 -21.91
N ILE A 526 8.01 -31.34 -21.00
CA ILE A 526 8.65 -31.79 -19.76
C ILE A 526 9.52 -33.01 -20.07
N THR A 527 10.82 -32.77 -20.23
CA THR A 527 11.80 -33.80 -20.66
C THR A 527 12.69 -34.32 -19.53
N SER A 528 12.57 -33.76 -18.32
CA SER A 528 13.30 -34.16 -17.12
C SER A 528 12.46 -33.95 -15.86
N ASP A 529 13.00 -34.33 -14.70
CA ASP A 529 12.42 -33.95 -13.41
C ASP A 529 12.30 -32.43 -13.30
N VAL A 530 11.20 -31.96 -12.73
CA VAL A 530 10.93 -30.53 -12.50
C VAL A 530 11.31 -30.19 -11.07
N LYS A 531 12.22 -29.22 -10.91
CA LYS A 531 12.72 -28.77 -9.61
C LYS A 531 12.43 -27.29 -9.40
N PHE A 532 11.79 -26.94 -8.30
CA PHE A 532 11.45 -25.56 -7.95
C PHE A 532 11.38 -25.37 -6.44
N TYR A 533 11.23 -24.13 -5.97
CA TYR A 533 11.01 -23.84 -4.57
C TYR A 533 9.53 -23.57 -4.29
N GLY A 534 8.96 -24.30 -3.34
CA GLY A 534 7.56 -24.17 -2.93
C GLY A 534 7.29 -22.86 -2.20
N LEU A 535 6.03 -22.39 -2.22
CA LEU A 535 5.62 -21.10 -1.65
C LEU A 535 5.92 -20.93 -0.16
N ALA A 536 5.80 -22.02 0.59
CA ALA A 536 5.96 -22.04 2.04
C ALA A 536 6.19 -23.48 2.53
N VAL A 537 6.48 -23.62 3.83
CA VAL A 537 6.38 -24.89 4.57
C VAL A 537 5.45 -24.74 5.79
N ASP A 538 5.28 -25.82 6.55
CA ASP A 538 4.49 -25.84 7.81
C ASP A 538 2.99 -25.55 7.62
N GLY A 539 2.43 -26.02 6.50
CA GLY A 539 0.99 -26.02 6.26
C GLY A 539 0.33 -27.36 6.57
N SER A 540 -1.01 -27.39 6.61
CA SER A 540 -1.77 -28.65 6.72
C SER A 540 -1.75 -29.48 5.42
N PHE A 541 -1.50 -28.83 4.29
CA PHE A 541 -1.29 -29.49 3.01
C PHE A 541 0.11 -30.14 2.97
N ASN A 542 0.24 -31.24 2.21
CA ASN A 542 1.52 -31.95 2.02
C ASN A 542 2.23 -32.37 3.32
N SER A 543 1.48 -32.65 4.40
CA SER A 543 2.05 -33.06 5.71
C SER A 543 3.09 -32.08 6.30
N GLY A 544 3.00 -30.80 5.93
CA GLY A 544 3.95 -29.77 6.33
C GLY A 544 5.20 -29.65 5.45
N ASP A 545 5.40 -30.54 4.48
CA ASP A 545 6.45 -30.43 3.46
C ASP A 545 6.23 -29.18 2.58
N PRO A 546 7.21 -28.77 1.74
CA PRO A 546 7.07 -27.61 0.88
C PRO A 546 5.77 -27.63 0.07
N ILE A 547 5.07 -26.49 0.07
CA ILE A 547 3.84 -26.30 -0.67
C ILE A 547 4.18 -26.25 -2.17
N PRO A 548 3.78 -27.26 -2.97
CA PRO A 548 4.28 -27.50 -4.34
C PRO A 548 3.61 -26.59 -5.37
N VAL A 549 3.74 -25.29 -5.16
CA VAL A 549 3.28 -24.22 -6.04
C VAL A 549 4.50 -23.47 -6.58
N MET A 550 4.76 -23.61 -7.87
CA MET A 550 5.81 -22.86 -8.57
C MET A 550 5.40 -21.38 -8.62
N ASN A 551 6.33 -20.46 -8.37
CA ASN A 551 5.96 -19.08 -8.08
C ASN A 551 7.05 -18.07 -8.51
N THR A 552 6.69 -16.79 -8.55
CA THR A 552 7.61 -15.70 -8.94
C THR A 552 8.44 -15.14 -7.79
N ASP A 553 8.32 -15.66 -6.56
CA ASP A 553 9.01 -15.10 -5.39
C ASP A 553 10.54 -15.20 -5.48
N ASP A 554 11.04 -16.01 -6.41
CA ASP A 554 12.45 -16.00 -6.83
C ASP A 554 12.94 -14.57 -7.18
N CYS A 555 12.05 -13.66 -7.60
CA CYS A 555 12.40 -12.26 -7.84
C CYS A 555 12.99 -11.55 -6.62
N PHE A 556 12.55 -11.87 -5.40
CA PHE A 556 13.06 -11.26 -4.18
C PHE A 556 14.53 -11.62 -3.98
N ARG A 557 14.88 -12.90 -4.15
CA ARG A 557 16.27 -13.37 -4.04
C ARG A 557 17.16 -12.72 -5.10
N HIS A 558 16.72 -12.68 -6.36
CA HIS A 558 17.44 -12.01 -7.44
C HIS A 558 17.64 -10.51 -7.19
N PHE A 559 16.66 -9.84 -6.60
CA PHE A 559 16.68 -8.39 -6.43
C PHE A 559 17.40 -7.90 -5.17
N PHE A 560 17.31 -8.65 -4.07
CA PHE A 560 17.84 -8.24 -2.76
C PHE A 560 19.20 -8.83 -2.43
N LEU A 561 19.55 -10.01 -2.96
CA LEU A 561 20.78 -10.70 -2.60
C LEU A 561 21.88 -10.56 -3.66
N ASN A 562 23.12 -10.57 -3.16
CA ASN A 562 24.33 -10.69 -3.97
C ASN A 562 25.11 -11.93 -3.50
N ALA A 563 24.50 -13.11 -3.65
CA ALA A 563 24.97 -14.37 -3.07
C ALA A 563 26.41 -14.70 -3.49
N THR A 564 27.22 -15.16 -2.54
CA THR A 564 28.65 -15.48 -2.75
C THR A 564 28.86 -16.92 -3.24
N ASN A 565 27.97 -17.84 -2.89
CA ASN A 565 27.97 -19.24 -3.31
C ASN A 565 27.58 -19.37 -4.80
N GLN A 566 28.59 -19.44 -5.67
CA GLN A 566 28.38 -19.44 -7.13
C GLN A 566 27.65 -20.69 -7.63
N THR A 567 27.92 -21.87 -7.05
CA THR A 567 27.24 -23.11 -7.46
C THR A 567 25.75 -23.03 -7.20
N GLN A 568 25.36 -22.59 -6.00
CA GLN A 568 23.95 -22.42 -5.65
C GLN A 568 23.31 -21.31 -6.49
N LEU A 569 24.00 -20.19 -6.70
CA LEU A 569 23.51 -19.08 -7.53
C LEU A 569 23.27 -19.51 -8.99
N SER A 570 24.19 -20.24 -9.61
CA SER A 570 24.03 -20.73 -10.98
C SER A 570 22.84 -21.67 -11.07
N ALA A 571 22.72 -22.65 -10.16
CA ALA A 571 21.56 -23.54 -10.13
C ALA A 571 20.23 -22.80 -9.94
N PHE A 572 20.23 -21.76 -9.09
CA PHE A 572 19.07 -20.90 -8.86
C PHE A 572 18.68 -20.08 -10.11
N LEU A 573 19.66 -19.48 -10.79
CA LEU A 573 19.43 -18.73 -12.03
C LEU A 573 18.92 -19.61 -13.17
N ASP A 574 19.51 -20.81 -13.34
CA ASP A 574 19.09 -21.77 -14.36
C ASP A 574 17.63 -22.20 -14.12
N GLN A 575 17.31 -22.59 -12.88
CA GLN A 575 15.94 -22.93 -12.48
C GLN A 575 14.96 -21.78 -12.71
N SER A 576 15.31 -20.56 -12.30
CA SER A 576 14.44 -19.39 -12.48
C SER A 576 14.20 -19.09 -13.95
N ALA A 577 15.26 -19.16 -14.78
CA ALA A 577 15.17 -18.94 -16.22
C ALA A 577 14.25 -19.98 -16.89
N ASP A 578 14.40 -21.26 -16.55
CA ASP A 578 13.53 -22.32 -17.06
C ASP A 578 12.06 -22.05 -16.74
N HIS A 579 11.74 -21.69 -15.50
CA HIS A 579 10.35 -21.46 -15.08
C HIS A 579 9.71 -20.22 -15.72
N ILE A 580 10.42 -19.11 -15.86
CA ILE A 580 9.85 -17.89 -16.44
C ILE A 580 9.76 -17.94 -17.97
N LEU A 581 10.54 -18.81 -18.63
CA LEU A 581 10.51 -18.98 -20.08
C LEU A 581 9.52 -20.05 -20.55
N GLN A 582 9.27 -21.07 -19.73
CA GLN A 582 8.30 -22.11 -20.07
C GLN A 582 6.85 -21.58 -19.97
N PRO A 583 5.96 -21.98 -20.89
CA PRO A 583 4.56 -21.56 -20.87
C PRO A 583 3.83 -22.18 -19.68
N PHE A 584 2.96 -21.40 -19.03
CA PHE A 584 2.00 -21.91 -18.05
C PHE A 584 1.09 -22.98 -18.70
N PRO A 585 0.87 -24.14 -18.07
CA PRO A 585 1.19 -24.49 -16.68
C PRO A 585 2.50 -25.27 -16.47
N VAL A 586 3.35 -25.45 -17.48
CA VAL A 586 4.69 -26.04 -17.29
C VAL A 586 5.59 -25.07 -16.52
N GLY A 587 5.60 -23.80 -16.93
CA GLY A 587 6.28 -22.70 -16.24
C GLY A 587 5.31 -21.64 -15.73
N LEU A 588 5.75 -20.39 -15.74
CA LEU A 588 5.01 -19.21 -15.25
C LEU A 588 4.56 -18.29 -16.40
N SER A 589 5.05 -18.49 -17.62
CA SER A 589 4.86 -17.53 -18.72
C SER A 589 3.47 -17.58 -19.34
N THR A 590 2.86 -16.42 -19.55
CA THR A 590 1.62 -16.24 -20.30
C THR A 590 1.76 -15.10 -21.30
N GLY A 591 0.78 -14.92 -22.19
CA GLY A 591 0.77 -13.78 -23.13
C GLY A 591 0.64 -12.39 -22.47
N VAL A 592 0.31 -12.32 -21.18
CA VAL A 592 0.15 -11.05 -20.43
C VAL A 592 1.33 -10.80 -19.49
N GLY A 593 2.04 -11.85 -19.07
CA GLY A 593 3.15 -11.79 -18.12
C GLY A 593 3.32 -13.09 -17.35
N LEU A 594 4.06 -13.03 -16.24
CA LEU A 594 4.31 -14.18 -15.36
C LEU A 594 3.18 -14.31 -14.33
N VAL A 595 2.58 -15.50 -14.22
CA VAL A 595 1.65 -15.78 -13.12
C VAL A 595 2.42 -15.87 -11.80
N VAL A 596 1.90 -15.28 -10.73
CA VAL A 596 2.61 -15.27 -9.44
C VAL A 596 2.57 -16.60 -8.70
N ALA A 597 1.63 -17.47 -9.06
CA ALA A 597 1.49 -18.81 -8.50
C ALA A 597 1.00 -19.78 -9.59
N ASN A 598 1.63 -20.95 -9.67
CA ASN A 598 1.28 -22.06 -10.52
C ASN A 598 1.05 -23.32 -9.66
N PRO A 599 -0.22 -23.66 -9.35
CA PRO A 599 -0.56 -24.79 -8.49
C PRO A 599 -0.58 -26.14 -9.23
N ALA A 600 -0.24 -26.19 -10.53
CA ALA A 600 -0.39 -27.38 -11.36
C ALA A 600 0.42 -28.60 -10.89
N TYR A 601 1.39 -28.39 -9.99
CA TYR A 601 2.21 -29.44 -9.40
C TYR A 601 1.68 -29.96 -8.06
N ALA A 602 0.56 -29.42 -7.54
CA ALA A 602 -0.02 -29.86 -6.27
C ALA A 602 -0.76 -31.20 -6.34
N ASN A 603 -1.31 -31.54 -7.51
CA ASN A 603 -2.05 -32.79 -7.75
C ASN A 603 -3.28 -32.96 -6.84
N ASP A 604 -3.95 -31.85 -6.51
CA ASP A 604 -5.16 -31.82 -5.69
C ASP A 604 -6.06 -30.68 -6.16
N ALA A 605 -7.17 -31.05 -6.81
CA ALA A 605 -8.10 -30.08 -7.40
C ALA A 605 -8.74 -29.13 -6.38
N ASN A 606 -8.95 -29.55 -5.12
CA ASN A 606 -9.53 -28.68 -4.11
C ASN A 606 -8.51 -27.64 -3.64
N PHE A 607 -7.25 -28.05 -3.48
CA PHE A 607 -6.15 -27.14 -3.18
C PHE A 607 -5.90 -26.16 -4.34
N GLU A 608 -5.86 -26.66 -5.57
CA GLU A 608 -5.65 -25.87 -6.79
C GLU A 608 -6.70 -24.76 -6.97
N ASN A 609 -7.95 -24.99 -6.57
CA ASN A 609 -9.02 -23.98 -6.62
C ASN A 609 -8.70 -22.74 -5.78
N GLY A 610 -7.92 -22.87 -4.71
CA GLY A 610 -7.44 -21.76 -3.89
C GLY A 610 -6.42 -20.84 -4.59
N PHE A 611 -5.99 -21.19 -5.81
CA PHE A 611 -5.07 -20.43 -6.64
C PHE A 611 -5.64 -20.12 -8.02
N SER A 612 -6.96 -20.12 -8.22
CA SER A 612 -7.55 -19.79 -9.51
C SER A 612 -7.23 -18.34 -9.96
N ALA A 613 -7.51 -18.00 -11.22
CA ALA A 613 -7.36 -16.63 -11.73
C ALA A 613 -8.33 -15.60 -11.10
N ARG A 614 -9.21 -16.05 -10.18
CA ARG A 614 -10.11 -15.20 -9.38
C ARG A 614 -9.58 -14.91 -7.98
N GLU A 615 -8.54 -15.63 -7.56
CA GLU A 615 -7.93 -15.48 -6.25
C GLU A 615 -6.85 -14.39 -6.29
N TYR A 616 -6.81 -13.55 -5.26
CA TYR A 616 -5.97 -12.34 -5.21
C TYR A 616 -4.46 -12.62 -5.44
N HIS A 617 -3.99 -13.80 -5.03
CA HIS A 617 -2.62 -14.29 -5.23
C HIS A 617 -2.56 -15.67 -5.92
N GLY A 618 -3.58 -15.99 -6.73
CA GLY A 618 -3.63 -17.21 -7.53
C GLY A 618 -2.84 -17.11 -8.84
N THR A 619 -3.36 -17.70 -9.91
CA THR A 619 -2.79 -17.62 -11.27
C THR A 619 -3.08 -16.26 -11.91
N VAL A 620 -2.58 -15.19 -11.27
CA VAL A 620 -2.74 -13.78 -11.67
C VAL A 620 -1.38 -13.14 -11.91
N VAL A 621 -1.33 -12.01 -12.60
CA VAL A 621 -0.08 -11.27 -12.90
C VAL A 621 -0.02 -10.02 -12.02
N TRP A 622 1.10 -9.82 -11.34
CA TRP A 622 1.37 -8.61 -10.55
C TRP A 622 2.52 -7.81 -11.17
N SER A 623 2.29 -6.53 -11.44
CA SER A 623 3.26 -5.66 -12.13
C SER A 623 4.58 -5.51 -11.36
N PHE A 624 4.51 -5.35 -10.03
CA PHE A 624 5.73 -5.20 -9.21
C PHE A 624 6.59 -6.48 -9.21
N GLN A 625 5.97 -7.67 -9.29
CA GLN A 625 6.69 -8.94 -9.40
C GLN A 625 7.46 -9.02 -10.73
N LEU A 626 6.84 -8.57 -11.83
CA LEU A 626 7.52 -8.48 -13.13
C LEU A 626 8.68 -7.49 -13.09
N ALA A 627 8.44 -6.30 -12.54
CA ALA A 627 9.46 -5.26 -12.41
C ALA A 627 10.62 -5.71 -11.53
N MET A 628 10.33 -6.37 -10.40
CA MET A 628 11.33 -6.90 -9.49
C MET A 628 12.11 -8.05 -10.11
N MET A 629 11.45 -8.96 -10.83
CA MET A 629 12.11 -10.05 -11.56
C MET A 629 13.09 -9.48 -12.60
N ALA A 630 12.62 -8.53 -13.43
CA ALA A 630 13.45 -7.88 -14.43
C ALA A 630 14.64 -7.13 -13.81
N ALA A 631 14.40 -6.33 -12.77
CA ALA A 631 15.46 -5.60 -12.07
C ALA A 631 16.45 -6.53 -11.36
N GLY A 632 15.96 -7.65 -10.78
CA GLY A 632 16.78 -8.66 -10.15
C GLY A 632 17.68 -9.38 -11.14
N LEU A 633 17.12 -9.88 -12.25
CA LEU A 633 17.90 -10.51 -13.33
C LEU A 633 18.91 -9.52 -13.94
N GLY A 634 18.52 -8.26 -14.12
CA GLY A 634 19.43 -7.19 -14.55
C GLY A 634 20.64 -7.02 -13.63
N LYS A 635 20.43 -7.08 -12.31
CA LYS A 635 21.53 -7.09 -11.32
C LYS A 635 22.42 -8.32 -11.47
N GLN A 636 21.84 -9.51 -11.61
CA GLN A 636 22.63 -10.74 -11.74
C GLN A 636 23.47 -10.76 -13.04
N LEU A 637 22.92 -10.28 -14.16
CA LEU A 637 23.66 -10.11 -15.41
C LEU A 637 24.82 -9.10 -15.29
N GLY A 638 24.62 -8.01 -14.54
CA GLY A 638 25.65 -7.02 -14.27
C GLY A 638 26.89 -7.59 -13.57
N ARG A 639 26.74 -8.66 -12.79
CA ARG A 639 27.87 -9.35 -12.13
C ARG A 639 28.85 -9.91 -13.16
N CYS A 640 28.34 -10.50 -14.24
CA CYS A 640 29.16 -11.07 -15.32
C CYS A 640 30.03 -10.01 -16.01
N ALA A 641 29.53 -8.77 -16.16
CA ALA A 641 30.27 -7.69 -16.82
C ALA A 641 31.49 -7.21 -16.01
N SER A 642 31.40 -7.22 -14.67
CA SER A 642 32.50 -6.82 -13.78
C SER A 642 33.70 -7.78 -13.81
N SER A 643 33.47 -9.05 -14.13
CA SER A 643 34.50 -10.10 -14.31
C SER A 643 35.26 -10.02 -15.64
N TYR A 644 34.79 -9.23 -16.62
CA TYR A 644 35.46 -9.03 -17.92
C TYR A 644 36.04 -7.63 -18.09
N GLY A 645 36.77 -7.11 -17.11
CA GLY A 645 37.88 -6.16 -17.29
C GLY A 645 37.66 -4.88 -18.13
N LYS A 646 36.43 -4.40 -18.33
CA LYS A 646 36.16 -3.09 -18.92
C LYS A 646 35.26 -2.28 -17.99
N PRO A 647 35.69 -1.09 -17.54
CA PRO A 647 34.79 -0.16 -16.87
C PRO A 647 33.88 0.47 -17.94
N GLY A 648 32.85 -0.27 -18.34
CA GLY A 648 31.76 0.25 -19.14
C GLY A 648 30.80 0.99 -18.23
N LYS A 649 30.56 2.27 -18.49
CA LYS A 649 29.38 2.98 -17.97
C LYS A 649 28.13 2.20 -18.40
N SER A 650 27.63 1.30 -17.58
CA SER A 650 26.25 0.82 -17.68
C SER A 650 25.54 1.18 -16.40
N GLN A 651 25.16 2.45 -16.28
CA GLN A 651 23.84 2.72 -15.76
C GLN A 651 22.89 2.01 -16.72
N SER A 652 22.52 0.78 -16.39
CA SER A 652 21.42 0.09 -17.03
C SER A 652 20.15 0.83 -16.62
N HIS A 653 19.89 1.94 -17.30
CA HIS A 653 18.52 2.38 -17.50
C HIS A 653 17.87 1.31 -18.37
N LEU A 654 17.41 0.24 -17.73
CA LEU A 654 16.26 -0.48 -18.27
C LEU A 654 15.12 0.56 -18.25
N PRO A 655 14.54 0.91 -19.39
CA PRO A 655 13.26 1.58 -19.37
C PRO A 655 12.29 0.56 -18.76
N ILE A 656 11.85 0.85 -17.53
CA ILE A 656 10.64 0.25 -16.98
C ILE A 656 9.46 0.94 -17.67
#